data_AF-A0A261GBK6-F1
#
_entry.id   AF-A0A261GBK6-F1
#
_cell.length_a   1.000
_cell.length_b   1.000
_cell.length_c   1.000
_cell.angle_alpha   90.00
_cell.angle_beta   90.00
_cell.angle_gamma   90.00
#
_symmetry.space_group_name_H-M   'P 1'
#
loop_
_entity.id
_entity.type
_entity.pdbx_description
1 polymer ?
#
loop_
_entity_poly.entity_id
_entity_poly.type
_entity_poly.pdbx_seq_one_letter_code
_entity_poly.pdbx_strand_id
1 'polypeptide(L)'
;MADAMVLATQQWLNATYGGDPRYNTITEDGFTGWQTIYALTRALQIELGIQNTADNFGPTSQALYAQNPLQPASGTSNKYAILQGALWCKGYNPEHYGTLDNHFDQPVADAVITMKEDAGKVSPDAVVSVNFMKALLSMNQFQIVTGSGGDSNVRSFQQEMNRDYEAYVGIIPCDGLYNRDTNTATILVLQALEGMPTSVANGNFGTGTKTYCPTIPYTGGQTSYTGSSYTASQISDFTRLLNFCLYVNGFGSGNFDGGFSASNVSAFQQLCALPQTGVANLATWMSLLISYGDNTRKGTACDTRFEITTARLAVLRANSYSMVGRYITHGIIDGEDKALQDGELGRILAGGLSVFPIFQTLGNSLSYFTAAQGAVDAAAVKSAGAEFGIPANALIFVAVDFDALDADVTTNILPYFQALHQAMGDMYRIGIYGARNVCSRVSEAGYAVNSFVSDMSSGFSGNMGYRLPSNWGFDQISNLTITSGSQSLEIDNDITSPRAETISSAIPSSTDNPSPDIHNAVNAARHTLVNLSTTSIPVYNARQNADAANQIGQINPNEIYIRQDGAEAGGSPIPASSYTYEIYFRNSAGNIVIGFIHESDSWGSDILYHWASQQKEFTDYNSTGSSLAAATTTSINGSVYAVFTLSQDLAWCYTATDGETIMMSPLKAGTKIALKQGDGNTDAPMGATHILFMLADYWGDGSSWFSFHAAGQQVNGYVDLGLQYGSMPSDRAIW
;
A
#
# COMPACT_ATOMS: atom_id res chain seq x y z
N MET A 1 -34.06 10.30 8.54
CA MET A 1 -35.51 10.09 8.72
C MET A 1 -36.16 10.39 7.38
N ALA A 2 -37.16 9.63 6.94
CA ALA A 2 -37.87 9.92 5.70
C ALA A 2 -38.57 11.29 5.80
N ASP A 3 -38.43 12.11 4.77
CA ASP A 3 -39.07 13.41 4.64
C ASP A 3 -40.40 13.26 3.90
N ALA A 4 -41.48 13.76 4.51
CA ALA A 4 -42.83 13.60 3.97
C ALA A 4 -43.03 14.33 2.64
N MET A 5 -42.34 15.45 2.42
CA MET A 5 -42.44 16.23 1.18
C MET A 5 -41.56 15.66 0.07
N VAL A 6 -40.44 15.04 0.42
CA VAL A 6 -39.67 14.22 -0.53
C VAL A 6 -40.47 12.99 -0.95
N LEU A 7 -41.16 12.32 -0.02
CA LEU A 7 -42.05 11.21 -0.36
C LEU A 7 -43.18 11.65 -1.30
N ALA A 8 -43.83 12.78 -1.00
CA ALA A 8 -44.87 13.33 -1.87
C ALA A 8 -44.33 13.72 -3.26
N THR A 9 -43.08 14.19 -3.32
CA THR A 9 -42.38 14.46 -4.60
C THR A 9 -42.21 13.18 -5.42
N GLN A 10 -41.72 12.10 -4.80
CA GLN A 10 -41.54 10.80 -5.47
C GLN A 10 -42.89 10.24 -5.99
N GLN A 11 -43.92 10.30 -5.15
CA GLN A 11 -45.29 9.88 -5.50
C GLN A 11 -45.86 10.69 -6.66
N TRP A 12 -45.72 12.02 -6.63
CA TRP A 12 -46.19 12.89 -7.71
C TRP A 12 -45.46 12.60 -9.03
N LEU A 13 -44.15 12.38 -8.99
CA LEU A 13 -43.36 12.04 -10.18
C LEU A 13 -43.81 10.71 -10.80
N ASN A 14 -43.94 9.65 -9.99
CA ASN A 14 -44.40 8.35 -10.44
C ASN A 14 -45.84 8.41 -10.98
N ALA A 15 -46.73 9.14 -10.32
CA ALA A 15 -48.12 9.30 -10.78
C ALA A 15 -48.22 10.09 -12.09
N THR A 16 -47.41 11.13 -12.26
CA THR A 16 -47.47 12.04 -13.42
C THR A 16 -46.74 11.48 -14.64
N TYR A 17 -45.58 10.86 -14.45
CA TYR A 17 -44.68 10.43 -15.53
C TYR A 17 -44.48 8.93 -15.61
N GLY A 18 -44.97 8.11 -14.68
CA GLY A 18 -44.73 6.66 -14.65
C GLY A 18 -45.22 5.88 -15.87
N GLY A 19 -46.15 6.45 -16.64
CA GLY A 19 -46.60 5.90 -17.93
C GLY A 19 -45.80 6.37 -19.15
N ASP A 20 -44.89 7.33 -19.00
CA ASP A 20 -44.09 7.87 -20.10
C ASP A 20 -42.80 7.05 -20.27
N PRO A 21 -42.51 6.51 -21.48
CA PRO A 21 -41.34 5.65 -21.71
C PRO A 21 -39.99 6.37 -21.53
N ARG A 22 -39.99 7.71 -21.41
CA ARG A 22 -38.80 8.53 -21.17
C ARG A 22 -38.47 8.69 -19.68
N TYR A 23 -39.38 8.30 -18.79
CA TYR A 23 -39.25 8.37 -17.35
C TYR A 23 -38.94 7.00 -16.74
N ASN A 24 -38.19 7.00 -15.64
CA ASN A 24 -37.89 5.79 -14.86
C ASN A 24 -38.63 5.88 -13.52
N THR A 25 -39.52 4.93 -13.24
CA THR A 25 -40.18 4.83 -11.93
C THR A 25 -39.15 4.65 -10.82
N ILE A 26 -39.34 5.37 -9.71
CA ILE A 26 -38.44 5.35 -8.55
C ILE A 26 -39.13 4.81 -7.30
N THR A 27 -38.33 4.45 -6.30
CA THR A 27 -38.84 4.05 -4.97
C THR A 27 -39.43 5.26 -4.25
N GLU A 28 -40.57 5.08 -3.60
CA GLU A 28 -41.27 6.08 -2.78
C GLU A 28 -40.92 5.87 -1.30
N ASP A 29 -39.71 6.27 -0.90
CA ASP A 29 -39.15 6.01 0.43
C ASP A 29 -38.98 7.28 1.29
N GLY A 30 -39.24 8.46 0.72
CA GLY A 30 -39.07 9.76 1.38
C GLY A 30 -37.61 10.14 1.64
N PHE A 31 -36.63 9.44 1.04
CA PHE A 31 -35.23 9.81 1.15
C PHE A 31 -34.79 10.66 -0.04
N THR A 32 -34.02 11.71 0.26
CA THR A 32 -33.33 12.47 -0.79
C THR A 32 -32.23 11.59 -1.38
N GLY A 33 -31.89 11.80 -2.65
CA GLY A 33 -30.81 11.04 -3.29
C GLY A 33 -30.87 11.08 -4.80
N TRP A 34 -29.89 10.41 -5.42
CA TRP A 34 -29.74 10.40 -6.88
C TRP A 34 -30.99 9.92 -7.61
N GLN A 35 -31.69 8.90 -7.11
CA GLN A 35 -32.93 8.42 -7.76
C GLN A 35 -33.97 9.54 -7.89
N THR A 36 -34.25 10.28 -6.81
CA THR A 36 -35.20 11.39 -6.80
C THR A 36 -34.73 12.55 -7.70
N ILE A 37 -33.45 12.92 -7.64
CA ILE A 37 -32.89 13.99 -8.49
C ILE A 37 -32.92 13.62 -9.98
N TYR A 38 -32.61 12.38 -10.34
CA TYR A 38 -32.68 11.89 -11.72
C TYR A 38 -34.12 11.88 -12.23
N ALA A 39 -35.08 11.47 -11.40
CA ALA A 39 -36.50 11.52 -11.74
C ALA A 39 -36.98 12.97 -11.99
N LEU A 40 -36.63 13.92 -11.12
CA LEU A 40 -36.91 15.35 -11.33
C LEU A 40 -36.27 15.89 -12.62
N THR A 41 -35.03 15.47 -12.90
CA THR A 41 -34.31 15.85 -14.12
C THR A 41 -35.00 15.35 -15.38
N ARG A 42 -35.35 14.07 -15.42
CA ARG A 42 -36.07 13.46 -16.56
C ARG A 42 -37.46 14.06 -16.74
N ALA A 43 -38.18 14.32 -15.65
CA ALA A 43 -39.47 15.02 -15.69
C ALA A 43 -39.33 16.40 -16.34
N LEU A 44 -38.33 17.19 -15.96
CA LEU A 44 -38.08 18.49 -16.61
C LEU A 44 -37.73 18.32 -18.10
N GLN A 45 -36.91 17.34 -18.45
CA GLN A 45 -36.56 17.08 -19.84
C GLN A 45 -37.78 16.70 -20.69
N ILE A 46 -38.72 15.93 -20.14
CA ILE A 46 -40.01 15.60 -20.77
C ILE A 46 -40.82 16.89 -21.02
N GLU A 47 -40.92 17.76 -20.02
CA GLU A 47 -41.61 19.07 -20.12
C GLU A 47 -40.90 20.07 -21.06
N LEU A 48 -39.63 19.83 -21.38
CA LEU A 48 -38.87 20.56 -22.41
C LEU A 48 -39.00 19.92 -23.80
N GLY A 49 -39.74 18.82 -23.95
CA GLY A 49 -39.95 18.13 -25.22
C GLY A 49 -38.79 17.23 -25.66
N ILE A 50 -37.83 16.93 -24.78
CA ILE A 50 -36.70 16.06 -25.08
C ILE A 50 -37.21 14.62 -25.26
N GLN A 51 -36.79 13.97 -26.33
CA GLN A 51 -37.20 12.60 -26.67
C GLN A 51 -36.30 11.54 -26.02
N ASN A 52 -34.99 11.78 -26.02
CA ASN A 52 -34.00 10.90 -25.38
C ASN A 52 -33.53 11.55 -24.09
N THR A 53 -34.20 11.24 -22.99
CA THR A 53 -33.88 11.76 -21.66
C THR A 53 -32.66 11.06 -21.06
N ALA A 54 -32.01 11.73 -20.11
CA ALA A 54 -30.81 11.26 -19.43
C ALA A 54 -30.79 11.71 -17.97
N ASP A 55 -30.00 11.02 -17.15
CA ASP A 55 -29.86 11.26 -15.70
C ASP A 55 -28.96 12.48 -15.38
N ASN A 56 -28.91 13.47 -16.28
CA ASN A 56 -28.11 14.67 -16.12
C ASN A 56 -28.70 15.90 -16.85
N PHE A 57 -28.48 17.09 -16.29
CA PHE A 57 -28.85 18.37 -16.92
C PHE A 57 -27.78 18.84 -17.93
N GLY A 58 -27.73 18.15 -19.08
CA GLY A 58 -26.73 18.34 -20.13
C GLY A 58 -26.96 19.55 -21.06
N PRO A 59 -26.12 19.72 -22.11
CA PRO A 59 -26.18 20.86 -23.03
C PRO A 59 -27.55 21.06 -23.69
N THR A 60 -28.25 19.99 -24.07
CA THR A 60 -29.60 20.08 -24.66
C THR A 60 -30.62 20.61 -23.66
N SER A 61 -30.59 20.13 -22.40
CA SER A 61 -31.46 20.63 -21.33
C SER A 61 -31.20 22.10 -21.05
N GLN A 62 -29.93 22.50 -21.00
CA GLN A 62 -29.53 23.89 -20.81
C GLN A 62 -30.06 24.79 -21.94
N ALA A 63 -29.84 24.41 -23.20
CA ALA A 63 -30.27 25.20 -24.35
C ALA A 63 -31.79 25.35 -24.46
N LEU A 64 -32.56 24.29 -24.18
CA LEU A 64 -34.02 24.33 -24.22
C LEU A 64 -34.60 25.09 -23.01
N TYR A 65 -34.06 24.88 -21.81
CA TYR A 65 -34.49 25.59 -20.61
C TYR A 65 -34.22 27.09 -20.71
N ALA A 66 -33.09 27.49 -21.30
CA ALA A 66 -32.72 28.89 -21.50
C ALA A 66 -33.72 29.71 -22.33
N GLN A 67 -34.57 29.05 -23.13
CA GLN A 67 -35.57 29.73 -23.96
C GLN A 67 -36.72 30.31 -23.12
N ASN A 68 -37.05 29.71 -21.98
CA ASN A 68 -38.08 30.20 -21.07
C ASN A 68 -37.80 29.74 -19.62
N PRO A 69 -36.83 30.39 -18.93
CA PRO A 69 -36.52 30.09 -17.53
C PRO A 69 -37.73 30.30 -16.61
N LEU A 70 -37.82 29.50 -15.54
CA LEU A 70 -38.94 29.62 -14.61
C LEU A 70 -38.87 30.93 -13.83
N GLN A 71 -40.02 31.56 -13.67
CA GLN A 71 -40.23 32.79 -12.92
C GLN A 71 -41.67 32.81 -12.40
N PRO A 72 -41.95 33.59 -11.34
CA PRO A 72 -43.30 33.70 -10.78
C PRO A 72 -44.32 34.13 -11.85
N ALA A 73 -45.43 33.41 -11.94
CA ALA A 73 -46.51 33.67 -12.88
C ALA A 73 -47.84 33.11 -12.37
N SER A 74 -48.96 33.64 -12.87
CA SER A 74 -50.31 33.21 -12.48
C SER A 74 -50.79 31.93 -13.19
N GLY A 75 -50.01 31.39 -14.14
CA GLY A 75 -50.34 30.18 -14.87
C GLY A 75 -49.89 28.91 -14.14
N THR A 76 -50.35 27.76 -14.63
CA THR A 76 -49.97 26.45 -14.09
C THR A 76 -49.04 25.67 -15.02
N SER A 77 -48.06 24.97 -14.45
CA SER A 77 -47.15 24.11 -15.20
C SER A 77 -46.54 23.05 -14.30
N ASN A 78 -46.41 21.81 -14.80
CA ASN A 78 -45.66 20.75 -14.10
C ASN A 78 -44.20 21.14 -13.84
N LYS A 79 -43.63 22.08 -14.60
CA LYS A 79 -42.29 22.61 -14.33
C LYS A 79 -42.19 23.30 -12.97
N TYR A 80 -43.29 23.88 -12.47
CA TYR A 80 -43.35 24.46 -11.14
C TYR A 80 -43.42 23.40 -10.04
N ALA A 81 -44.16 22.31 -10.25
CA ALA A 81 -44.13 21.14 -9.37
C ALA A 81 -42.72 20.54 -9.26
N ILE A 82 -42.01 20.43 -10.39
CA ILE A 82 -40.62 19.96 -10.44
C ILE A 82 -39.69 20.91 -9.64
N LEU A 83 -39.88 22.23 -9.77
CA LEU A 83 -39.14 23.22 -8.99
C LEU A 83 -39.39 23.06 -7.48
N GLN A 84 -40.65 22.93 -7.06
CA GLN A 84 -41.02 22.69 -5.67
C GLN A 84 -40.40 21.41 -5.12
N GLY A 85 -40.50 20.30 -5.87
CA GLY A 85 -39.88 19.02 -5.48
C GLY A 85 -38.36 19.12 -5.36
N ALA A 86 -37.71 19.87 -6.26
CA ALA A 86 -36.28 20.12 -6.17
C ALA A 86 -35.92 20.98 -4.94
N LEU A 87 -36.69 22.03 -4.62
CA LEU A 87 -36.51 22.85 -3.41
C LEU A 87 -36.62 22.01 -2.13
N TRP A 88 -37.63 21.13 -2.04
CA TRP A 88 -37.76 20.20 -0.92
C TRP A 88 -36.56 19.26 -0.80
N CYS A 89 -36.08 18.72 -1.92
CA CYS A 89 -34.87 17.88 -1.94
C CYS A 89 -33.60 18.62 -1.48
N LYS A 90 -33.60 19.95 -1.54
CA LYS A 90 -32.52 20.84 -1.06
C LYS A 90 -32.76 21.41 0.34
N GLY A 91 -33.89 21.09 0.97
CA GLY A 91 -34.25 21.59 2.30
C GLY A 91 -34.83 23.01 2.31
N TYR A 92 -35.23 23.56 1.15
CA TYR A 92 -35.93 24.84 1.07
C TYR A 92 -37.43 24.60 1.05
N ASN A 93 -38.17 25.37 1.86
CA ASN A 93 -39.61 25.17 2.08
C ASN A 93 -40.43 26.10 1.18
N PRO A 94 -41.07 25.59 0.10
CA PRO A 94 -42.00 26.37 -0.73
C PRO A 94 -43.43 26.48 -0.18
N GLU A 95 -43.71 26.03 1.05
CA GLU A 95 -45.03 26.01 1.73
C GLU A 95 -46.17 25.22 1.05
N HIS A 96 -45.88 24.52 -0.05
CA HIS A 96 -46.81 23.59 -0.71
C HIS A 96 -46.74 22.19 -0.09
N TYR A 97 -47.59 21.93 0.91
CA TYR A 97 -47.64 20.65 1.64
C TYR A 97 -48.65 19.65 1.04
N GLY A 98 -48.33 18.35 1.14
CA GLY A 98 -49.13 17.29 0.53
C GLY A 98 -48.65 16.99 -0.88
N THR A 99 -49.55 16.83 -1.85
CA THR A 99 -49.16 16.62 -3.25
C THR A 99 -48.58 17.92 -3.82
N LEU A 100 -47.43 17.83 -4.51
CA LEU A 100 -46.85 18.96 -5.24
C LEU A 100 -47.90 19.59 -6.16
N ASP A 101 -47.94 20.91 -6.18
CA ASP A 101 -48.85 21.66 -7.03
C ASP A 101 -48.11 22.25 -8.24
N ASN A 102 -48.84 22.85 -9.17
CA ASN A 102 -48.29 23.36 -10.42
C ASN A 102 -48.23 24.89 -10.46
N HIS A 103 -48.00 25.57 -9.33
CA HIS A 103 -47.90 27.04 -9.23
C HIS A 103 -46.50 27.53 -8.84
N PHE A 104 -46.15 28.74 -9.29
CA PHE A 104 -44.98 29.49 -8.83
C PHE A 104 -45.45 30.81 -8.20
N ASP A 105 -45.95 30.69 -6.98
CA ASP A 105 -46.48 31.78 -6.15
C ASP A 105 -45.41 32.35 -5.20
N GLN A 106 -45.83 33.24 -4.29
CA GLN A 106 -44.91 33.96 -3.41
C GLN A 106 -44.06 33.04 -2.50
N PRO A 107 -44.62 32.01 -1.85
CA PRO A 107 -43.80 31.08 -1.06
C PRO A 107 -42.72 30.35 -1.87
N VAL A 108 -43.02 29.91 -3.10
CA VAL A 108 -42.01 29.32 -3.99
C VAL A 108 -40.94 30.36 -4.37
N ALA A 109 -41.34 31.61 -4.61
CA ALA A 109 -40.43 32.72 -4.90
C ALA A 109 -39.48 32.99 -3.74
N ASP A 110 -40.00 33.03 -2.53
CA ASP A 110 -39.21 33.23 -1.31
C ASP A 110 -38.20 32.09 -1.10
N ALA A 111 -38.62 30.83 -1.30
CA ALA A 111 -37.74 29.68 -1.22
C ALA A 111 -36.59 29.72 -2.26
N VAL A 112 -36.88 30.14 -3.49
CA VAL A 112 -35.85 30.35 -4.53
C VAL A 112 -34.88 31.47 -4.13
N ILE A 113 -35.38 32.58 -3.61
CA ILE A 113 -34.57 33.71 -3.16
C ILE A 113 -33.64 33.27 -2.02
N THR A 114 -34.17 32.60 -0.99
CA THR A 114 -33.37 32.08 0.12
C THR A 114 -32.28 31.12 -0.35
N MET A 115 -32.59 30.21 -1.28
CA MET A 115 -31.56 29.31 -1.84
C MET A 115 -30.46 30.08 -2.58
N LYS A 116 -30.82 31.09 -3.38
CA LYS A 116 -29.83 31.90 -4.09
C LYS A 116 -28.97 32.73 -3.15
N GLU A 117 -29.53 33.24 -2.06
CA GLU A 117 -28.78 33.93 -0.99
C GLU A 117 -27.79 32.98 -0.31
N ASP A 118 -28.24 31.76 0.02
CA ASP A 118 -27.37 30.70 0.53
C ASP A 118 -26.28 30.29 -0.46
N ALA A 119 -26.57 30.32 -1.76
CA ALA A 119 -25.60 30.12 -2.84
C ALA A 119 -24.65 31.32 -3.03
N GLY A 120 -24.83 32.44 -2.33
CA GLY A 120 -23.93 33.59 -2.29
C GLY A 120 -24.39 34.83 -3.07
N LYS A 121 -25.60 34.83 -3.64
CA LYS A 121 -26.14 35.99 -4.36
C LYS A 121 -26.62 37.07 -3.40
N VAL A 122 -26.40 38.32 -3.77
CA VAL A 122 -26.84 39.50 -3.00
C VAL A 122 -28.13 40.03 -3.62
N SER A 123 -29.19 40.10 -2.83
CA SER A 123 -30.52 40.58 -3.24
C SER A 123 -31.05 39.94 -4.55
N PRO A 124 -31.08 38.60 -4.66
CA PRO A 124 -31.49 37.93 -5.90
C PRO A 124 -33.00 38.07 -6.17
N ASP A 125 -33.38 37.99 -7.45
CA ASP A 125 -34.77 37.79 -7.85
C ASP A 125 -35.22 36.32 -7.73
N ALA A 126 -36.48 36.05 -8.04
CA ALA A 126 -37.03 34.69 -8.07
C ALA A 126 -36.89 33.97 -9.43
N VAL A 127 -36.16 34.53 -10.41
CA VAL A 127 -36.00 33.89 -11.74
C VAL A 127 -35.01 32.73 -11.65
N VAL A 128 -35.45 31.50 -11.91
CA VAL A 128 -34.58 30.32 -11.83
C VAL A 128 -33.75 30.24 -13.12
N SER A 129 -32.54 30.79 -13.10
CA SER A 129 -31.61 30.75 -14.24
C SER A 129 -31.22 29.32 -14.61
N VAL A 130 -30.59 29.14 -15.78
CA VAL A 130 -30.08 27.84 -16.24
C VAL A 130 -29.15 27.20 -15.20
N ASN A 131 -28.23 27.99 -14.62
CA ASN A 131 -27.27 27.50 -13.64
C ASN A 131 -27.95 27.12 -12.32
N PHE A 132 -28.93 27.91 -11.87
CA PHE A 132 -29.68 27.57 -10.66
C PHE A 132 -30.58 26.35 -10.84
N MET A 133 -31.23 26.18 -12.00
CA MET A 133 -32.01 24.96 -12.27
C MET A 133 -31.11 23.73 -12.34
N LYS A 134 -29.93 23.86 -12.98
CA LYS A 134 -28.93 22.79 -13.01
C LYS A 134 -28.47 22.39 -11.61
N ALA A 135 -28.27 23.36 -10.71
CA ALA A 135 -27.80 23.09 -9.36
C ALA A 135 -28.91 22.58 -8.42
N LEU A 136 -30.17 22.98 -8.64
CA LEU A 136 -31.35 22.37 -8.02
C LEU A 136 -31.47 20.88 -8.38
N LEU A 137 -31.17 20.55 -9.64
CA LEU A 137 -31.21 19.19 -10.18
C LEU A 137 -29.86 18.45 -10.08
N SER A 138 -29.06 18.76 -9.07
CA SER A 138 -27.84 18.02 -8.72
C SER A 138 -27.88 17.56 -7.26
N MET A 139 -26.76 17.09 -6.70
CA MET A 139 -26.64 16.84 -5.24
C MET A 139 -26.04 18.02 -4.46
N ASN A 140 -25.80 19.17 -5.10
CA ASN A 140 -25.18 20.34 -4.46
C ASN A 140 -26.00 20.82 -3.25
N GLN A 141 -25.34 21.10 -2.13
CA GLN A 141 -25.94 21.71 -0.95
C GLN A 141 -25.46 23.15 -0.81
N PHE A 142 -26.32 24.05 -0.32
CA PHE A 142 -25.99 25.48 -0.18
C PHE A 142 -25.95 25.96 1.28
N GLN A 143 -26.13 25.04 2.21
CA GLN A 143 -25.99 25.25 3.64
C GLN A 143 -24.86 24.36 4.18
N ILE A 144 -24.23 24.80 5.27
CA ILE A 144 -23.13 24.05 5.89
C ILE A 144 -23.63 22.67 6.32
N VAL A 145 -22.94 21.62 5.87
CA VAL A 145 -23.19 20.25 6.31
C VAL A 145 -22.30 19.96 7.51
N THR A 146 -22.73 20.41 8.69
CA THR A 146 -21.93 20.34 9.93
C THR A 146 -21.57 18.91 10.33
N GLY A 147 -22.45 17.94 10.06
CA GLY A 147 -22.20 16.51 10.32
C GLY A 147 -21.07 15.90 9.50
N SER A 148 -20.63 16.58 8.42
CA SER A 148 -19.55 16.13 7.54
C SER A 148 -18.29 16.98 7.65
N GLY A 149 -18.20 17.85 8.67
CA GLY A 149 -17.04 18.72 8.88
C GLY A 149 -17.04 20.01 8.04
N GLY A 150 -18.22 20.48 7.59
CA GLY A 150 -18.34 21.72 6.83
C GLY A 150 -17.76 22.93 7.58
N ASP A 151 -16.93 23.71 6.88
CA ASP A 151 -16.22 24.89 7.38
C ASP A 151 -16.86 26.18 6.87
N SER A 152 -17.15 27.13 7.78
CA SER A 152 -17.81 28.40 7.44
C SER A 152 -16.96 29.33 6.56
N ASN A 153 -15.64 29.30 6.70
CA ASN A 153 -14.72 30.06 5.84
C ASN A 153 -14.70 29.46 4.44
N VAL A 154 -14.66 28.13 4.32
CA VAL A 154 -14.77 27.45 3.01
C VAL A 154 -16.10 27.81 2.33
N ARG A 155 -17.20 27.76 3.07
CA ARG A 155 -18.51 28.16 2.55
C ARG A 155 -18.51 29.61 2.08
N SER A 156 -17.96 30.53 2.87
CA SER A 156 -17.89 31.95 2.50
C SER A 156 -17.16 32.14 1.17
N PHE A 157 -16.13 31.35 0.89
CA PHE A 157 -15.40 31.42 -0.38
C PHE A 157 -16.16 30.76 -1.53
N GLN A 158 -16.85 29.63 -1.30
CA GLN A 158 -17.74 29.01 -2.29
C GLN A 158 -18.86 29.98 -2.73
N GLN A 159 -19.45 30.71 -1.78
CA GLN A 159 -20.46 31.74 -2.06
C GLN A 159 -19.90 32.89 -2.92
N GLU A 160 -18.66 33.30 -2.66
CA GLU A 160 -17.96 34.28 -3.49
C GLU A 160 -17.70 33.75 -4.90
N MET A 161 -17.24 32.52 -5.05
CA MET A 161 -17.05 31.90 -6.37
C MET A 161 -18.35 31.93 -7.19
N ASN A 162 -19.46 31.53 -6.57
CA ASN A 162 -20.79 31.58 -7.20
C ASN A 162 -21.22 33.01 -7.53
N ARG A 163 -20.92 34.00 -6.69
CA ARG A 163 -21.32 35.39 -6.90
C ARG A 163 -20.54 36.04 -8.04
N ASP A 164 -19.21 35.93 -7.99
CA ASP A 164 -18.30 36.76 -8.78
C ASP A 164 -17.78 36.02 -10.03
N TYR A 165 -17.85 34.69 -10.05
CA TYR A 165 -17.31 33.84 -11.12
C TYR A 165 -18.33 32.86 -11.74
N GLU A 166 -19.64 33.11 -11.60
CA GLU A 166 -20.70 32.23 -12.14
C GLU A 166 -20.50 31.86 -13.62
N ALA A 167 -20.00 32.79 -14.44
CA ALA A 167 -19.76 32.55 -15.86
C ALA A 167 -18.69 31.47 -16.13
N TYR A 168 -17.81 31.21 -15.16
CA TYR A 168 -16.76 30.19 -15.22
C TYR A 168 -17.17 28.93 -14.46
N VAL A 169 -17.65 29.07 -13.23
CA VAL A 169 -17.88 27.94 -12.31
C VAL A 169 -19.32 27.43 -12.30
N GLY A 170 -20.27 28.17 -12.88
CA GLY A 170 -21.69 27.93 -12.69
C GLY A 170 -22.11 28.21 -11.24
N ILE A 171 -22.95 27.32 -10.68
CA ILE A 171 -23.33 27.35 -9.27
C ILE A 171 -22.84 26.06 -8.60
N ILE A 172 -21.74 26.18 -7.85
CA ILE A 172 -21.11 25.10 -7.06
C ILE A 172 -21.78 24.99 -5.67
N PRO A 173 -21.63 23.86 -4.94
CA PRO A 173 -22.13 23.78 -3.57
C PRO A 173 -21.51 24.85 -2.65
N CYS A 174 -22.29 25.30 -1.67
CA CYS A 174 -21.88 26.18 -0.57
C CYS A 174 -22.04 25.43 0.77
N ASP A 175 -21.49 24.22 0.83
CA ASP A 175 -21.63 23.27 1.94
C ASP A 175 -20.50 23.34 2.98
N GLY A 176 -19.48 24.16 2.70
CA GLY A 176 -18.30 24.30 3.53
C GLY A 176 -17.28 23.17 3.37
N LEU A 177 -17.44 22.28 2.38
CA LEU A 177 -16.52 21.17 2.12
C LEU A 177 -15.63 21.48 0.92
N TYR A 178 -14.31 21.41 1.12
CA TYR A 178 -13.38 21.46 -0.02
C TYR A 178 -13.36 20.09 -0.71
N ASN A 179 -14.12 19.98 -1.79
CA ASN A 179 -14.27 18.75 -2.57
C ASN A 179 -13.77 18.95 -4.01
N ARG A 180 -13.95 17.92 -4.84
CA ARG A 180 -13.61 17.97 -6.28
C ARG A 180 -14.18 19.21 -6.99
N ASP A 181 -15.46 19.51 -6.80
CA ASP A 181 -16.12 20.62 -7.47
C ASP A 181 -15.49 21.96 -7.06
N THR A 182 -15.21 22.13 -5.76
CA THR A 182 -14.55 23.34 -5.24
C THR A 182 -13.10 23.44 -5.71
N ASN A 183 -12.36 22.32 -5.79
CA ASN A 183 -11.00 22.31 -6.34
C ASN A 183 -10.99 22.72 -7.82
N THR A 184 -11.87 22.15 -8.65
CA THR A 184 -12.02 22.53 -10.06
C THR A 184 -12.44 24.00 -10.21
N ALA A 185 -13.36 24.48 -9.37
CA ALA A 185 -13.76 25.87 -9.35
C ALA A 185 -12.59 26.81 -9.00
N THR A 186 -11.70 26.39 -8.09
CA THR A 186 -10.50 27.16 -7.72
C THR A 186 -9.56 27.35 -8.92
N ILE A 187 -9.39 26.32 -9.76
CA ILE A 187 -8.60 26.42 -11.00
C ILE A 187 -9.30 27.33 -12.02
N LEU A 188 -10.62 27.22 -12.16
CA LEU A 188 -11.40 28.11 -13.04
C LEU A 188 -11.33 29.58 -12.60
N VAL A 189 -11.35 29.85 -11.29
CA VAL A 189 -11.16 31.20 -10.75
C VAL A 189 -9.76 31.70 -11.05
N LEU A 190 -8.72 30.87 -10.90
CA LEU A 190 -7.35 31.22 -11.30
C LEU A 190 -7.31 31.61 -12.80
N GLN A 191 -7.92 30.81 -13.67
CA GLN A 191 -8.01 31.10 -15.11
C GLN A 191 -8.77 32.39 -15.42
N ALA A 192 -9.84 32.68 -14.67
CA ALA A 192 -10.56 33.95 -14.79
C ALA A 192 -9.69 35.14 -14.38
N LEU A 193 -8.92 35.02 -13.30
CA LEU A 193 -7.97 36.05 -12.84
C LEU A 193 -6.83 36.27 -13.84
N GLU A 194 -6.38 35.21 -14.51
CA GLU A 194 -5.42 35.27 -15.63
C GLU A 194 -6.00 35.99 -16.87
N GLY A 195 -7.31 36.24 -16.90
CA GLY A 195 -8.01 36.87 -18.02
C GLY A 195 -8.32 35.92 -19.18
N MET A 196 -8.29 34.61 -18.96
CA MET A 196 -8.72 33.63 -19.97
C MET A 196 -10.22 33.76 -20.21
N PRO A 197 -10.70 33.82 -21.47
CA PRO A 197 -12.14 33.82 -21.74
C PRO A 197 -12.76 32.47 -21.36
N THR A 198 -14.07 32.46 -21.05
CA THR A 198 -14.83 31.25 -20.68
C THR A 198 -14.85 30.16 -21.76
N SER A 199 -14.56 30.49 -23.01
CA SER A 199 -14.40 29.52 -24.11
C SER A 199 -13.06 28.78 -24.10
N VAL A 200 -12.09 29.25 -23.32
CA VAL A 200 -10.73 28.69 -23.19
C VAL A 200 -10.52 28.09 -21.79
N ALA A 201 -11.03 28.76 -20.75
CA ALA A 201 -11.01 28.25 -19.39
C ALA A 201 -11.73 26.89 -19.30
N ASN A 202 -11.11 25.93 -18.62
CA ASN A 202 -11.54 24.54 -18.62
C ASN A 202 -11.32 23.82 -17.28
N GLY A 203 -10.80 24.52 -16.26
CA GLY A 203 -10.54 23.95 -14.94
C GLY A 203 -9.34 23.01 -14.87
N ASN A 204 -8.56 22.87 -15.94
CA ASN A 204 -7.31 22.13 -15.96
C ASN A 204 -6.11 23.07 -15.83
N PHE A 205 -5.13 22.72 -15.01
CA PHE A 205 -3.89 23.48 -14.86
C PHE A 205 -2.89 23.13 -15.99
N GLY A 206 -3.24 23.51 -17.22
CA GLY A 206 -2.47 23.22 -18.44
C GLY A 206 -1.43 24.27 -18.79
N THR A 207 -0.88 24.21 -20.01
CA THR A 207 0.14 25.15 -20.51
C THR A 207 -0.26 26.62 -20.39
N GLY A 208 -1.52 26.95 -20.69
CA GLY A 208 -2.05 28.31 -20.54
C GLY A 208 -1.95 28.80 -19.09
N THR A 209 -2.56 28.07 -18.16
CA THR A 209 -2.50 28.40 -16.72
C THR A 209 -1.06 28.47 -16.21
N LYS A 210 -0.18 27.53 -16.58
CA LYS A 210 1.25 27.59 -16.22
C LYS A 210 1.95 28.87 -16.72
N THR A 211 1.55 29.39 -17.88
CA THR A 211 2.17 30.56 -18.51
C THR A 211 1.76 31.86 -17.80
N TYR A 212 0.49 31.96 -17.41
CA TYR A 212 -0.08 33.21 -16.90
C TYR A 212 -0.16 33.27 -15.37
N CYS A 213 -0.02 32.13 -14.68
CA CYS A 213 -0.06 32.06 -13.22
C CYS A 213 1.09 32.88 -12.59
N PRO A 214 0.77 33.95 -11.83
CA PRO A 214 1.79 34.85 -11.32
C PRO A 214 2.53 34.25 -10.11
N THR A 215 3.82 34.57 -10.02
CA THR A 215 4.55 34.45 -8.76
C THR A 215 3.99 35.46 -7.76
N ILE A 216 3.76 35.07 -6.49
CA ILE A 216 3.40 35.98 -5.39
C ILE A 216 4.48 35.95 -4.29
N PRO A 217 5.09 37.09 -3.91
CA PRO A 217 4.80 38.44 -4.36
C PRO A 217 5.15 38.67 -5.84
N TYR A 218 4.33 39.48 -6.52
CA TYR A 218 4.44 39.70 -7.95
C TYR A 218 5.62 40.60 -8.30
N THR A 219 6.46 40.14 -9.23
CA THR A 219 7.68 40.83 -9.67
C THR A 219 7.58 41.39 -11.09
N GLY A 220 6.42 41.30 -11.74
CA GLY A 220 6.24 41.72 -13.13
C GLY A 220 6.62 40.67 -14.18
N GLY A 221 6.93 39.43 -13.76
CA GLY A 221 7.42 38.37 -14.64
C GLY A 221 6.34 37.77 -15.56
N GLN A 222 5.18 37.43 -15.01
CA GLN A 222 4.05 36.86 -15.75
C GLN A 222 3.06 37.94 -16.18
N THR A 223 2.43 37.75 -17.33
CA THR A 223 1.36 38.63 -17.83
C THR A 223 0.04 37.86 -17.89
N SER A 224 -1.06 38.60 -18.01
CA SER A 224 -2.37 38.04 -18.31
C SER A 224 -2.43 37.37 -19.69
N TYR A 225 -3.51 36.63 -19.95
CA TYR A 225 -3.80 35.98 -21.22
C TYR A 225 -3.71 36.95 -22.42
N THR A 226 -4.02 38.23 -22.23
CA THR A 226 -3.96 39.28 -23.27
C THR A 226 -2.60 39.99 -23.35
N GLY A 227 -1.60 39.55 -22.59
CA GLY A 227 -0.24 40.09 -22.59
C GLY A 227 -0.05 41.35 -21.74
N SER A 228 -1.01 41.70 -20.89
CA SER A 228 -0.90 42.86 -19.99
C SER A 228 -0.34 42.47 -18.63
N SER A 229 0.54 43.30 -18.05
CA SER A 229 1.00 43.13 -16.66
C SER A 229 -0.17 43.20 -15.68
N TYR A 230 -0.13 42.37 -14.63
CA TYR A 230 -1.14 42.41 -13.58
C TYR A 230 -1.06 43.69 -12.75
N THR A 231 -2.22 44.29 -12.50
CA THR A 231 -2.39 45.45 -11.62
C THR A 231 -2.33 45.06 -10.15
N ALA A 232 -2.13 46.03 -9.25
CA ALA A 232 -2.13 45.78 -7.81
C ALA A 232 -3.45 45.16 -7.31
N SER A 233 -4.60 45.56 -7.88
CA SER A 233 -5.90 44.97 -7.55
C SER A 233 -5.96 43.49 -7.95
N GLN A 234 -5.56 43.16 -9.18
CA GLN A 234 -5.54 41.76 -9.64
C GLN A 234 -4.60 40.90 -8.79
N ILE A 235 -3.43 41.42 -8.40
CA ILE A 235 -2.53 40.72 -7.48
C ILE A 235 -3.15 40.51 -6.10
N SER A 236 -3.98 41.45 -5.62
CA SER A 236 -4.77 41.26 -4.41
C SER A 236 -5.75 40.09 -4.57
N ASP A 237 -6.42 39.98 -5.72
CA ASP A 237 -7.36 38.88 -5.99
C ASP A 237 -6.64 37.52 -6.10
N PHE A 238 -5.47 37.46 -6.75
CA PHE A 238 -4.64 36.25 -6.74
C PHE A 238 -4.14 35.91 -5.33
N THR A 239 -3.81 36.91 -4.51
CA THR A 239 -3.37 36.68 -3.12
C THR A 239 -4.52 36.15 -2.27
N ARG A 240 -5.73 36.65 -2.49
CA ARG A 240 -6.95 36.15 -1.85
C ARG A 240 -7.20 34.68 -2.20
N LEU A 241 -7.11 34.33 -3.48
CA LEU A 241 -7.20 32.93 -3.93
C LEU A 241 -6.10 32.05 -3.32
N LEU A 242 -4.85 32.54 -3.29
CA LEU A 242 -3.72 31.85 -2.67
C LEU A 242 -3.98 31.55 -1.19
N ASN A 243 -4.48 32.54 -0.44
CA ASN A 243 -4.80 32.37 0.97
C ASN A 243 -5.90 31.32 1.19
N PHE A 244 -6.91 31.27 0.32
CA PHE A 244 -7.92 30.21 0.34
C PHE A 244 -7.29 28.83 0.09
N CYS A 245 -6.45 28.70 -0.94
CA CYS A 245 -5.77 27.45 -1.27
C CYS A 245 -4.86 26.97 -0.11
N LEU A 246 -4.14 27.88 0.54
CA LEU A 246 -3.32 27.57 1.71
C LEU A 246 -4.19 27.11 2.89
N TYR A 247 -5.33 27.77 3.12
CA TYR A 247 -6.23 27.48 4.23
C TYR A 247 -6.81 26.07 4.15
N VAL A 248 -7.30 25.66 2.98
CA VAL A 248 -7.84 24.30 2.78
C VAL A 248 -6.75 23.22 2.87
N ASN A 249 -5.48 23.59 2.74
CA ASN A 249 -4.32 22.73 3.01
C ASN A 249 -3.80 22.83 4.45
N GLY A 250 -4.49 23.54 5.34
CA GLY A 250 -4.17 23.65 6.77
C GLY A 250 -3.28 24.83 7.17
N PHE A 251 -3.09 25.81 6.28
CA PHE A 251 -2.20 26.96 6.52
C PHE A 251 -2.96 28.29 6.45
N GLY A 252 -2.91 29.07 7.52
CA GLY A 252 -3.58 30.37 7.62
C GLY A 252 -4.79 30.37 8.53
N SER A 253 -5.46 31.52 8.64
CA SER A 253 -6.49 31.78 9.66
C SER A 253 -7.92 31.78 9.13
N GLY A 254 -8.13 31.58 7.83
CA GLY A 254 -9.43 31.74 7.18
C GLY A 254 -9.79 33.18 6.84
N ASN A 255 -8.92 34.16 7.16
CA ASN A 255 -9.06 35.53 6.68
C ASN A 255 -8.42 35.69 5.28
N PHE A 256 -9.23 35.56 4.24
CA PHE A 256 -8.75 35.61 2.84
C PHE A 256 -8.45 37.03 2.35
N ASP A 257 -9.03 38.05 2.98
CA ASP A 257 -8.71 39.48 2.77
C ASP A 257 -7.36 39.88 3.38
N GLY A 258 -6.72 38.97 4.12
CA GLY A 258 -5.37 39.17 4.64
C GLY A 258 -4.34 39.35 3.52
N GLY A 259 -3.31 40.15 3.81
CA GLY A 259 -2.16 40.27 2.90
C GLY A 259 -1.36 38.96 2.78
N PHE A 260 -0.44 38.94 1.83
CA PHE A 260 0.45 37.80 1.58
C PHE A 260 1.26 37.40 2.83
N SER A 261 1.31 36.09 3.13
CA SER A 261 2.07 35.52 4.25
C SER A 261 3.17 34.56 3.76
N ALA A 262 4.41 35.04 3.75
CA ALA A 262 5.57 34.22 3.38
C ALA A 262 5.77 33.02 4.31
N SER A 263 5.38 33.12 5.59
CA SER A 263 5.50 32.02 6.56
C SER A 263 4.53 30.89 6.26
N ASN A 264 3.28 31.20 5.89
CA ASN A 264 2.30 30.18 5.51
C ASN A 264 2.73 29.45 4.24
N VAL A 265 3.24 30.20 3.25
CA VAL A 265 3.79 29.63 2.02
C VAL A 265 4.99 28.73 2.31
N SER A 266 5.93 29.19 3.14
CA SER A 266 7.12 28.41 3.50
C SER A 266 6.76 27.11 4.25
N ALA A 267 5.78 27.18 5.16
CA ALA A 267 5.30 26.01 5.89
C ALA A 267 4.58 24.99 4.98
N PHE A 268 3.78 25.47 4.02
CA PHE A 268 3.20 24.61 2.98
C PHE A 268 4.29 23.99 2.08
N GLN A 269 5.27 24.79 1.66
CA GLN A 269 6.41 24.30 0.88
C GLN A 269 7.18 23.20 1.63
N GLN A 270 7.36 23.36 2.95
CA GLN A 270 7.95 22.33 3.79
C GLN A 270 7.11 21.04 3.79
N LEU A 271 5.78 21.15 3.93
CA LEU A 271 4.88 19.99 3.89
C LEU A 271 5.01 19.20 2.58
N CYS A 272 5.10 19.89 1.43
CA CYS A 272 5.18 19.26 0.11
C CYS A 272 6.61 18.91 -0.34
N ALA A 273 7.62 19.05 0.53
CA ALA A 273 9.05 18.90 0.18
C ALA A 273 9.47 19.76 -1.03
N LEU A 274 9.00 21.01 -1.07
CA LEU A 274 9.45 22.06 -1.99
C LEU A 274 10.56 22.90 -1.35
N PRO A 275 11.35 23.64 -2.15
CA PRO A 275 12.22 24.69 -1.62
C PRO A 275 11.41 25.73 -0.82
N GLN A 276 11.77 25.90 0.46
CA GLN A 276 11.11 26.80 1.42
C GLN A 276 11.50 28.27 1.19
N THR A 277 11.10 28.79 0.04
CA THR A 277 11.40 30.17 -0.39
C THR A 277 10.50 31.21 0.27
N GLY A 278 9.34 30.79 0.77
CA GLY A 278 8.29 31.71 1.23
C GLY A 278 7.68 32.53 0.09
N VAL A 279 7.90 32.13 -1.17
CA VAL A 279 7.36 32.75 -2.38
C VAL A 279 6.44 31.75 -3.08
N ALA A 280 5.20 32.14 -3.37
CA ALA A 280 4.25 31.31 -4.10
C ALA A 280 4.57 31.35 -5.60
N ASN A 281 5.58 30.57 -5.99
CA ASN A 281 5.96 30.34 -7.38
C ASN A 281 5.08 29.27 -8.05
N LEU A 282 5.32 29.00 -9.32
CA LEU A 282 4.53 28.04 -10.10
C LEU A 282 4.46 26.64 -9.45
N ALA A 283 5.58 26.12 -8.92
CA ALA A 283 5.60 24.82 -8.24
C ALA A 283 4.72 24.80 -6.97
N THR A 284 4.64 25.94 -6.26
CA THR A 284 3.76 26.11 -5.10
C THR A 284 2.30 26.10 -5.53
N TRP A 285 1.94 26.88 -6.56
CA TRP A 285 0.58 26.91 -7.10
C TRP A 285 0.11 25.55 -7.62
N MET A 286 0.97 24.85 -8.35
CA MET A 286 0.66 23.51 -8.85
C MET A 286 0.43 22.53 -7.70
N SER A 287 1.25 22.57 -6.65
CA SER A 287 1.08 21.68 -5.48
C SER A 287 -0.16 21.99 -4.63
N LEU A 288 -0.66 23.23 -4.70
CA LEU A 288 -1.91 23.63 -4.03
C LEU A 288 -3.16 23.13 -4.77
N LEU A 289 -3.10 23.02 -6.10
CA LEU A 289 -4.29 22.86 -6.96
C LEU A 289 -4.36 21.52 -7.70
N ILE A 290 -3.23 20.81 -7.79
CA ILE A 290 -3.10 19.53 -8.48
C ILE A 290 -2.41 18.57 -7.52
N SER A 291 -2.91 17.33 -7.44
CA SER A 291 -2.37 16.31 -6.54
C SER A 291 -0.87 16.11 -6.74
N TYR A 292 -0.41 15.79 -7.95
CA TYR A 292 1.02 15.56 -8.23
C TYR A 292 1.89 16.83 -8.18
N GLY A 293 1.30 18.01 -7.97
CA GLY A 293 2.00 19.29 -8.05
C GLY A 293 2.69 19.50 -9.40
N ASP A 294 3.99 19.80 -9.37
CA ASP A 294 4.82 19.84 -10.57
C ASP A 294 5.38 18.45 -10.89
N ASN A 295 4.79 17.78 -11.88
CA ASN A 295 5.16 16.43 -12.31
C ASN A 295 6.57 16.33 -12.94
N THR A 296 7.27 17.45 -13.12
CA THR A 296 8.67 17.48 -13.57
C THR A 296 9.66 17.46 -12.42
N ARG A 297 9.19 17.54 -11.16
CA ARG A 297 10.03 17.41 -9.97
C ARG A 297 10.73 16.05 -9.98
N LYS A 298 12.04 16.08 -9.74
CA LYS A 298 12.83 14.87 -9.60
C LYS A 298 12.82 14.40 -8.14
N GLY A 299 12.32 13.19 -7.92
CA GLY A 299 12.36 12.51 -6.64
C GLY A 299 13.74 11.93 -6.33
N THR A 300 13.87 11.43 -5.11
CA THR A 300 15.01 10.63 -4.63
C THR A 300 14.59 9.17 -4.40
N ALA A 301 13.29 8.89 -4.46
CA ALA A 301 12.70 7.56 -4.43
C ALA A 301 11.98 7.28 -5.75
N CYS A 302 11.76 6.01 -6.01
CA CYS A 302 10.94 5.53 -7.12
C CYS A 302 10.35 4.18 -6.75
N ASP A 303 9.26 3.76 -7.37
CA ASP A 303 8.86 2.37 -7.37
C ASP A 303 8.83 1.82 -8.80
N THR A 304 8.93 0.49 -8.90
CA THR A 304 8.91 -0.17 -10.19
C THR A 304 8.52 -1.63 -10.05
N ARG A 305 7.85 -2.16 -11.07
CA ARG A 305 7.60 -3.60 -11.19
C ARG A 305 8.85 -4.39 -11.60
N PHE A 306 9.86 -3.74 -12.16
CA PHE A 306 11.01 -4.47 -12.71
C PHE A 306 12.00 -4.93 -11.62
N GLU A 307 12.60 -6.11 -11.79
CA GLU A 307 13.72 -6.57 -10.94
C GLU A 307 14.86 -5.55 -11.01
N ILE A 308 15.40 -5.16 -9.86
CA ILE A 308 16.60 -4.34 -9.78
C ILE A 308 17.85 -5.21 -9.99
N THR A 309 18.18 -5.43 -11.26
CA THR A 309 19.46 -6.01 -11.70
C THR A 309 20.64 -5.10 -11.37
N THR A 310 21.87 -5.63 -11.36
CA THR A 310 23.07 -4.80 -11.19
C THR A 310 23.13 -3.65 -12.21
N ALA A 311 22.66 -3.88 -13.44
CA ALA A 311 22.58 -2.86 -14.47
C ALA A 311 21.51 -1.80 -14.15
N ARG A 312 20.30 -2.21 -13.77
CA ARG A 312 19.20 -1.30 -13.40
C ARG A 312 19.52 -0.50 -12.13
N LEU A 313 20.20 -1.11 -11.16
CA LEU A 313 20.74 -0.44 -9.97
C LEU A 313 21.76 0.65 -10.33
N ALA A 314 22.62 0.40 -11.32
CA ALA A 314 23.53 1.42 -11.83
C ALA A 314 22.78 2.57 -12.52
N VAL A 315 21.69 2.29 -13.24
CA VAL A 315 20.80 3.31 -13.83
C VAL A 315 20.18 4.19 -12.74
N LEU A 316 19.62 3.59 -11.69
CA LEU A 316 19.03 4.31 -10.56
C LEU A 316 20.04 5.26 -9.89
N ARG A 317 21.25 4.76 -9.57
CA ARG A 317 22.31 5.57 -8.95
C ARG A 317 22.82 6.68 -9.85
N ALA A 318 23.01 6.40 -11.15
CA ALA A 318 23.40 7.42 -12.12
C ALA A 318 22.36 8.54 -12.22
N ASN A 319 21.09 8.23 -11.95
CA ASN A 319 19.99 9.17 -11.88
C ASN A 319 19.70 9.66 -10.46
N SER A 320 20.59 9.47 -9.48
CA SER A 320 20.49 10.00 -8.11
C SER A 320 19.30 9.50 -7.29
N TYR A 321 18.73 8.34 -7.63
CA TYR A 321 17.78 7.65 -6.76
C TYR A 321 18.53 6.93 -5.64
N SER A 322 18.02 7.07 -4.41
CA SER A 322 18.56 6.47 -3.19
C SER A 322 17.61 5.47 -2.52
N MET A 323 16.35 5.42 -2.96
CA MET A 323 15.34 4.52 -2.42
C MET A 323 14.54 3.90 -3.56
N VAL A 324 14.15 2.63 -3.44
CA VAL A 324 13.32 1.95 -4.44
C VAL A 324 12.19 1.14 -3.80
N GLY A 325 10.97 1.37 -4.27
CA GLY A 325 9.77 0.63 -3.92
C GLY A 325 9.72 -0.66 -4.72
N ARG A 326 9.58 -1.79 -4.02
CA ARG A 326 9.55 -3.11 -4.66
C ARG A 326 8.40 -3.95 -4.12
N TYR A 327 7.75 -4.64 -5.05
CA TYR A 327 6.59 -5.46 -4.73
C TYR A 327 7.02 -6.74 -4.00
N ILE A 328 6.25 -7.15 -3.00
CA ILE A 328 6.41 -8.44 -2.31
C ILE A 328 5.28 -9.40 -2.68
N THR A 329 4.75 -9.26 -3.90
CA THR A 329 3.59 -10.00 -4.39
C THR A 329 3.87 -10.43 -5.81
N HIS A 330 3.90 -11.75 -6.04
CA HIS A 330 4.19 -12.31 -7.37
C HIS A 330 3.13 -11.89 -8.39
N GLY A 331 3.58 -11.62 -9.61
CA GLY A 331 2.73 -11.27 -10.73
C GLY A 331 3.54 -11.10 -12.00
N ILE A 332 3.39 -12.06 -12.93
CA ILE A 332 4.09 -12.03 -14.22
C ILE A 332 3.43 -11.00 -15.14
N ILE A 333 4.17 -9.97 -15.51
CA ILE A 333 3.74 -8.92 -16.44
C ILE A 333 4.79 -8.83 -17.55
N ASP A 334 4.38 -9.05 -18.81
CA ASP A 334 5.28 -9.09 -19.97
C ASP A 334 6.47 -10.05 -19.81
N GLY A 335 6.27 -11.16 -19.11
CA GLY A 335 7.28 -12.21 -18.92
C GLY A 335 8.29 -11.93 -17.79
N GLU A 336 8.15 -10.83 -17.06
CA GLU A 336 8.94 -10.51 -15.87
C GLU A 336 8.04 -10.53 -14.63
N ASP A 337 8.53 -11.11 -13.54
CA ASP A 337 7.81 -11.10 -12.27
C ASP A 337 7.97 -9.76 -11.59
N LYS A 338 6.85 -9.18 -11.12
CA LYS A 338 6.86 -7.90 -10.44
C LYS A 338 7.49 -7.93 -9.05
N ALA A 339 7.45 -9.09 -8.38
CA ALA A 339 7.93 -9.24 -7.01
C ALA A 339 9.45 -9.04 -6.91
N LEU A 340 9.94 -8.79 -5.70
CA LEU A 340 11.36 -8.94 -5.37
C LEU A 340 11.85 -10.33 -5.82
N GLN A 341 13.08 -10.39 -6.31
CA GLN A 341 13.73 -11.64 -6.74
C GLN A 341 14.81 -12.09 -5.75
N ASP A 342 15.23 -13.34 -5.87
CA ASP A 342 16.29 -13.92 -5.04
C ASP A 342 17.57 -13.07 -5.05
N GLY A 343 18.00 -12.65 -3.85
CA GLY A 343 19.17 -11.80 -3.66
C GLY A 343 19.02 -10.35 -4.16
N GLU A 344 17.86 -9.94 -4.67
CA GLU A 344 17.60 -8.58 -5.15
C GLU A 344 17.68 -7.56 -3.99
N LEU A 345 17.02 -7.84 -2.86
CA LEU A 345 17.06 -6.97 -1.68
C LEU A 345 18.50 -6.70 -1.21
N GLY A 346 19.31 -7.76 -1.06
CA GLY A 346 20.72 -7.63 -0.70
C GLY A 346 21.54 -6.85 -1.73
N ARG A 347 21.25 -7.03 -3.02
CA ARG A 347 21.91 -6.32 -4.12
C ARG A 347 21.62 -4.82 -4.09
N ILE A 348 20.37 -4.42 -3.85
CA ILE A 348 19.96 -3.02 -3.72
C ILE A 348 20.70 -2.36 -2.55
N LEU A 349 20.68 -3.02 -1.39
CA LEU A 349 21.28 -2.52 -0.15
C LEU A 349 22.82 -2.42 -0.25
N ALA A 350 23.48 -3.44 -0.78
CA ALA A 350 24.92 -3.42 -1.05
C ALA A 350 25.30 -2.36 -2.10
N GLY A 351 24.35 -2.01 -2.99
CA GLY A 351 24.49 -0.91 -3.95
C GLY A 351 24.40 0.48 -3.33
N GLY A 352 23.99 0.60 -2.07
CA GLY A 352 23.80 1.86 -1.36
C GLY A 352 22.42 2.50 -1.54
N LEU A 353 21.42 1.74 -2.01
CA LEU A 353 20.01 2.15 -2.01
C LEU A 353 19.27 1.48 -0.84
N SER A 354 18.15 2.07 -0.40
CA SER A 354 17.21 1.43 0.53
C SER A 354 15.92 0.99 -0.17
N VAL A 355 15.14 0.11 0.47
CA VAL A 355 13.92 -0.48 -0.11
C VAL A 355 12.69 -0.15 0.74
N PHE A 356 11.57 0.21 0.12
CA PHE A 356 10.25 0.22 0.77
C PHE A 356 9.35 -0.86 0.14
N PRO A 357 8.97 -1.92 0.90
CA PRO A 357 8.14 -3.00 0.38
C PRO A 357 6.71 -2.56 0.07
N ILE A 358 6.18 -3.05 -1.05
CA ILE A 358 4.81 -2.79 -1.52
C ILE A 358 4.04 -4.12 -1.61
N PHE A 359 2.91 -4.21 -0.92
CA PHE A 359 1.98 -5.32 -1.04
C PHE A 359 0.78 -4.92 -1.90
N GLN A 360 0.67 -5.51 -3.08
CA GLN A 360 -0.45 -5.29 -3.99
C GLN A 360 -0.76 -6.57 -4.78
N THR A 361 -1.91 -7.17 -4.54
CA THR A 361 -2.41 -8.32 -5.33
C THR A 361 -3.25 -7.79 -6.51
N LEU A 362 -4.57 -7.70 -6.34
CA LEU A 362 -5.48 -7.01 -7.25
C LEU A 362 -5.63 -5.55 -6.81
N GLY A 363 -6.14 -5.31 -5.59
CA GLY A 363 -6.23 -3.99 -4.96
C GLY A 363 -7.00 -2.91 -5.74
N ASN A 364 -7.67 -3.27 -6.84
CA ASN A 364 -8.11 -2.35 -7.90
C ASN A 364 -9.63 -2.21 -8.04
N SER A 365 -10.40 -2.72 -7.07
CA SER A 365 -11.85 -2.60 -7.06
C SER A 365 -12.43 -2.71 -5.65
N LEU A 366 -13.58 -2.09 -5.42
CA LEU A 366 -14.24 -2.06 -4.12
C LEU A 366 -14.53 -3.44 -3.54
N SER A 367 -14.96 -4.40 -4.37
CA SER A 367 -15.34 -5.75 -3.94
C SER A 367 -14.19 -6.57 -3.37
N TYR A 368 -12.94 -6.19 -3.67
CA TYR A 368 -11.75 -6.79 -3.07
C TYR A 368 -11.66 -6.47 -1.57
N PHE A 369 -12.01 -5.24 -1.18
CA PHE A 369 -11.80 -4.73 0.17
C PHE A 369 -12.94 -5.16 1.10
N THR A 370 -12.73 -6.29 1.78
CA THR A 370 -13.60 -6.80 2.83
C THR A 370 -12.80 -7.11 4.09
N ALA A 371 -13.43 -7.13 5.27
CA ALA A 371 -12.75 -7.50 6.51
C ALA A 371 -12.10 -8.90 6.44
N ALA A 372 -12.77 -9.87 5.80
CA ALA A 372 -12.20 -11.21 5.60
C ALA A 372 -10.95 -11.17 4.71
N GLN A 373 -10.97 -10.39 3.63
CA GLN A 373 -9.81 -10.21 2.76
C GLN A 373 -8.64 -9.55 3.52
N GLY A 374 -8.91 -8.57 4.40
CA GLY A 374 -7.87 -7.93 5.20
C GLY A 374 -7.09 -8.91 6.08
N ALA A 375 -7.78 -9.90 6.68
CA ALA A 375 -7.11 -10.95 7.46
C ALA A 375 -6.29 -11.91 6.58
N VAL A 376 -6.79 -12.26 5.39
CA VAL A 376 -6.06 -13.08 4.40
C VAL A 376 -4.80 -12.35 3.93
N ASP A 377 -4.91 -11.07 3.63
CA ASP A 377 -3.80 -10.26 3.13
C ASP A 377 -2.75 -10.03 4.21
N ALA A 378 -3.14 -9.89 5.49
CA ALA A 378 -2.18 -9.86 6.59
C ALA A 378 -1.33 -11.15 6.66
N ALA A 379 -1.94 -12.33 6.46
CA ALA A 379 -1.20 -13.59 6.40
C ALA A 379 -0.30 -13.67 5.16
N ALA A 380 -0.77 -13.19 4.00
CA ALA A 380 0.03 -13.12 2.78
C ALA A 380 1.23 -12.18 2.91
N VAL A 381 1.05 -11.01 3.53
CA VAL A 381 2.15 -10.08 3.86
C VAL A 381 3.18 -10.76 4.75
N LYS A 382 2.76 -11.51 5.78
CA LYS A 382 3.67 -12.26 6.66
C LYS A 382 4.47 -13.31 5.90
N SER A 383 3.80 -14.08 5.04
CA SER A 383 4.44 -15.10 4.20
C SER A 383 5.47 -14.49 3.25
N ALA A 384 5.08 -13.43 2.53
CA ALA A 384 5.97 -12.74 1.61
C ALA A 384 7.13 -12.04 2.32
N GLY A 385 6.87 -11.48 3.51
CA GLY A 385 7.91 -10.90 4.34
C GLY A 385 9.00 -11.92 4.72
N ALA A 386 8.60 -13.14 5.10
CA ALA A 386 9.54 -14.23 5.35
C ALA A 386 10.29 -14.66 4.08
N GLU A 387 9.58 -14.83 2.97
CA GLU A 387 10.15 -15.23 1.67
C GLU A 387 11.24 -14.27 1.19
N PHE A 388 10.98 -12.96 1.24
CA PHE A 388 11.92 -11.95 0.73
C PHE A 388 12.90 -11.43 1.79
N GLY A 389 12.91 -12.00 3.00
CA GLY A 389 13.80 -11.59 4.09
C GLY A 389 13.54 -10.17 4.59
N ILE A 390 12.27 -9.75 4.62
CA ILE A 390 11.85 -8.44 5.14
C ILE A 390 11.98 -8.44 6.68
N PRO A 391 12.81 -7.55 7.27
CA PRO A 391 13.04 -7.52 8.72
C PRO A 391 11.76 -7.34 9.53
N ALA A 392 11.63 -8.04 10.65
CA ALA A 392 10.54 -7.82 11.59
C ALA A 392 10.44 -6.32 11.97
N ASN A 393 9.21 -5.86 12.20
CA ASN A 393 8.85 -4.47 12.46
C ASN A 393 9.16 -3.49 11.30
N ALA A 394 9.55 -3.98 10.11
CA ALA A 394 9.64 -3.14 8.91
C ALA A 394 8.26 -2.59 8.51
N LEU A 395 8.29 -1.45 7.82
CA LEU A 395 7.11 -0.81 7.24
C LEU A 395 6.80 -1.42 5.87
N ILE A 396 5.57 -1.91 5.67
CA ILE A 396 5.10 -2.45 4.38
C ILE A 396 3.88 -1.65 3.93
N PHE A 397 3.91 -1.14 2.70
CA PHE A 397 2.81 -0.37 2.13
C PHE A 397 1.78 -1.28 1.48
N VAL A 398 0.57 -1.33 2.03
CA VAL A 398 -0.57 -2.10 1.48
C VAL A 398 -1.36 -1.19 0.54
N ALA A 399 -1.55 -1.63 -0.70
CA ALA A 399 -2.13 -0.82 -1.77
C ALA A 399 -3.66 -0.82 -1.83
N VAL A 400 -4.23 0.38 -1.99
CA VAL A 400 -5.59 0.66 -2.45
C VAL A 400 -5.47 1.42 -3.76
N ASP A 401 -5.46 0.69 -4.88
CA ASP A 401 -5.09 1.22 -6.19
C ASP A 401 -6.31 1.33 -7.12
N PHE A 402 -7.29 2.12 -6.68
CA PHE A 402 -8.45 2.52 -7.48
C PHE A 402 -9.07 3.81 -6.92
N ASP A 403 -9.97 4.42 -7.70
CA ASP A 403 -10.70 5.62 -7.26
C ASP A 403 -11.77 5.29 -6.20
N ALA A 404 -11.35 5.10 -4.95
CA ALA A 404 -12.25 4.91 -3.82
C ALA A 404 -12.89 6.25 -3.39
N LEU A 405 -14.22 6.32 -3.42
CA LEU A 405 -14.97 7.45 -2.91
C LEU A 405 -14.98 7.45 -1.37
N ASP A 406 -15.29 8.58 -0.73
CA ASP A 406 -15.32 8.65 0.75
C ASP A 406 -16.29 7.64 1.40
N ALA A 407 -17.40 7.35 0.71
CA ALA A 407 -18.34 6.31 1.11
C ALA A 407 -17.68 4.92 1.09
N ASP A 408 -16.95 4.60 0.02
CA ASP A 408 -16.21 3.34 -0.14
C ASP A 408 -15.15 3.16 0.94
N VAL A 409 -14.47 4.26 1.30
CA VAL A 409 -13.49 4.26 2.40
C VAL A 409 -14.17 3.85 3.71
N THR A 410 -15.35 4.40 3.96
CA THR A 410 -16.14 4.13 5.17
C THR A 410 -16.65 2.69 5.21
N THR A 411 -17.22 2.20 4.10
CA THR A 411 -17.94 0.91 4.08
C THR A 411 -17.03 -0.30 3.89
N ASN A 412 -15.88 -0.13 3.23
CA ASN A 412 -15.05 -1.24 2.78
C ASN A 412 -13.58 -1.11 3.22
N ILE A 413 -12.94 0.03 2.93
CA ILE A 413 -11.51 0.19 3.17
C ILE A 413 -11.18 0.19 4.67
N LEU A 414 -11.92 0.95 5.49
CA LEU A 414 -11.69 0.98 6.93
C LEU A 414 -11.90 -0.38 7.61
N PRO A 415 -12.99 -1.14 7.34
CA PRO A 415 -13.14 -2.51 7.86
C PRO A 415 -12.04 -3.47 7.38
N TYR A 416 -11.60 -3.37 6.12
CA TYR A 416 -10.48 -4.16 5.60
C TYR A 416 -9.19 -3.86 6.36
N PHE A 417 -8.81 -2.58 6.52
CA PHE A 417 -7.58 -2.20 7.21
C PHE A 417 -7.63 -2.47 8.72
N GLN A 418 -8.81 -2.40 9.33
CA GLN A 418 -8.99 -2.81 10.72
C GLN A 418 -8.64 -4.30 10.92
N ALA A 419 -9.20 -5.17 10.07
CA ALA A 419 -8.94 -6.60 10.13
C ALA A 419 -7.48 -6.94 9.78
N LEU A 420 -6.92 -6.26 8.78
CA LEU A 420 -5.52 -6.38 8.40
C LEU A 420 -4.60 -5.97 9.55
N HIS A 421 -4.86 -4.85 10.21
CA HIS A 421 -4.11 -4.38 11.37
C HIS A 421 -4.16 -5.36 12.53
N GLN A 422 -5.34 -5.89 12.87
CA GLN A 422 -5.49 -6.89 13.93
C GLN A 422 -4.76 -8.20 13.61
N ALA A 423 -4.86 -8.68 12.37
CA ALA A 423 -4.22 -9.91 11.95
C ALA A 423 -2.70 -9.76 11.76
N MET A 424 -2.20 -8.56 11.44
CA MET A 424 -0.78 -8.27 11.34
C MET A 424 -0.07 -8.40 12.69
N GLY A 425 -0.67 -7.87 13.76
CA GLY A 425 -0.05 -7.79 15.08
C GLY A 425 1.28 -7.02 15.02
N ASP A 426 2.26 -7.42 15.83
CA ASP A 426 3.54 -6.71 15.94
C ASP A 426 4.60 -7.15 14.91
N MET A 427 4.23 -7.98 13.93
CA MET A 427 5.20 -8.52 12.97
C MET A 427 5.72 -7.45 12.00
N TYR A 428 4.83 -6.64 11.43
CA TYR A 428 5.17 -5.56 10.49
C TYR A 428 4.32 -4.33 10.78
N ARG A 429 4.90 -3.15 10.54
CA ARG A 429 4.17 -1.89 10.57
C ARG A 429 3.46 -1.68 9.25
N ILE A 430 2.24 -1.19 9.31
CA ILE A 430 1.40 -0.99 8.12
C ILE A 430 1.58 0.43 7.60
N GLY A 431 2.06 0.55 6.37
CA GLY A 431 1.91 1.72 5.55
C GLY A 431 0.71 1.52 4.61
N ILE A 432 0.16 2.61 4.08
CA ILE A 432 -0.90 2.56 3.07
C ILE A 432 -0.43 3.23 1.79
N TYR A 433 -0.66 2.56 0.65
CA TYR A 433 -0.61 3.20 -0.66
C TYR A 433 -2.02 3.51 -1.16
N GLY A 434 -2.24 4.72 -1.68
CA GLY A 434 -3.49 5.11 -2.33
C GLY A 434 -3.74 6.61 -2.35
N ALA A 435 -4.96 7.00 -2.72
CA ALA A 435 -5.35 8.40 -2.81
C ALA A 435 -5.26 9.13 -1.45
N ARG A 436 -5.09 10.46 -1.45
CA ARG A 436 -4.93 11.29 -0.25
C ARG A 436 -6.01 11.06 0.81
N ASN A 437 -7.29 10.96 0.41
CA ASN A 437 -8.40 10.69 1.33
C ASN A 437 -8.26 9.31 1.99
N VAL A 438 -7.97 8.28 1.19
CA VAL A 438 -7.80 6.90 1.65
C VAL A 438 -6.67 6.83 2.67
N CYS A 439 -5.50 7.39 2.31
CA CYS A 439 -4.33 7.44 3.18
C CYS A 439 -4.63 8.15 4.51
N SER A 440 -5.28 9.33 4.45
CA SER A 440 -5.62 10.11 5.63
C SER A 440 -6.59 9.35 6.56
N ARG A 441 -7.69 8.83 6.01
CA ARG A 441 -8.74 8.15 6.78
C ARG A 441 -8.24 6.89 7.47
N VAL A 442 -7.45 6.07 6.78
CA VAL A 442 -6.88 4.83 7.36
C VAL A 442 -5.84 5.16 8.44
N SER A 443 -5.03 6.20 8.22
CA SER A 443 -4.05 6.64 9.21
C SER A 443 -4.71 7.25 10.46
N GLU A 444 -5.74 8.08 10.28
CA GLU A 444 -6.52 8.68 11.37
C GLU A 444 -7.29 7.63 12.19
N ALA A 445 -7.70 6.52 11.57
CA ALA A 445 -8.27 5.36 12.27
C ALA A 445 -7.23 4.54 13.05
N GLY A 446 -5.93 4.84 12.90
CA GLY A 446 -4.83 4.17 13.59
C GLY A 446 -4.39 2.84 12.96
N TYR A 447 -4.81 2.54 11.73
CA TYR A 447 -4.49 1.28 11.06
C TYR A 447 -3.25 1.34 10.16
N ALA A 448 -2.78 2.55 9.85
CA ALA A 448 -1.54 2.78 9.12
C ALA A 448 -0.72 3.89 9.78
N VAL A 449 0.61 3.75 9.78
CA VAL A 449 1.54 4.69 10.44
C VAL A 449 2.26 5.61 9.45
N ASN A 450 2.18 5.32 8.15
CA ASN A 450 2.85 6.08 7.09
C ASN A 450 2.06 5.97 5.77
N SER A 451 2.11 7.03 4.94
CA SER A 451 1.38 7.07 3.67
C SER A 451 2.33 7.13 2.46
N PHE A 452 2.07 6.28 1.47
CA PHE A 452 2.62 6.36 0.12
C PHE A 452 1.50 6.84 -0.81
N VAL A 453 1.56 8.11 -1.21
CA VAL A 453 0.41 8.79 -1.81
C VAL A 453 0.43 8.62 -3.33
N SER A 454 -0.69 8.19 -3.92
CA SER A 454 -0.84 7.98 -5.37
C SER A 454 -1.23 9.27 -6.10
N ASP A 455 -0.49 10.37 -5.92
CA ASP A 455 -0.89 11.69 -6.42
C ASP A 455 -0.81 11.85 -7.95
N MET A 456 -0.06 10.98 -8.64
CA MET A 456 0.00 10.94 -10.11
C MET A 456 -1.37 10.58 -10.73
N SER A 457 -2.21 9.85 -9.98
CA SER A 457 -3.61 9.56 -10.32
C SER A 457 -4.49 10.77 -10.04
N SER A 458 -4.23 11.88 -10.74
CA SER A 458 -4.93 13.17 -10.53
C SER A 458 -6.42 13.15 -10.88
N GLY A 459 -6.87 12.10 -11.58
CA GLY A 459 -8.28 11.85 -11.85
C GLY A 459 -9.03 11.15 -10.71
N PHE A 460 -8.33 10.61 -9.70
CA PHE A 460 -8.98 9.98 -8.55
C PHE A 460 -9.67 11.04 -7.69
N SER A 461 -10.95 10.82 -7.40
CA SER A 461 -11.78 11.64 -6.54
C SER A 461 -11.14 11.82 -5.15
N GLY A 462 -10.50 10.79 -4.61
CA GLY A 462 -9.78 10.85 -3.32
C GLY A 462 -8.52 11.72 -3.32
N ASN A 463 -8.08 12.23 -4.47
CA ASN A 463 -6.96 13.18 -4.62
C ASN A 463 -7.44 14.61 -4.90
N MET A 464 -8.71 14.80 -5.25
CA MET A 464 -9.28 16.11 -5.60
C MET A 464 -10.02 16.70 -4.40
N GLY A 465 -9.47 17.75 -3.78
CA GLY A 465 -10.06 18.38 -2.59
C GLY A 465 -9.54 17.83 -1.26
N TYR A 466 -8.57 16.91 -1.30
CA TYR A 466 -7.95 16.37 -0.09
C TYR A 466 -6.52 16.86 0.05
N ARG A 467 -6.16 17.27 1.28
CA ARG A 467 -4.79 17.68 1.63
C ARG A 467 -3.84 16.48 1.61
N LEU A 468 -2.56 16.74 1.36
CA LEU A 468 -1.52 15.72 1.51
C LEU A 468 -1.50 15.20 2.97
N PRO A 469 -1.55 13.88 3.23
CA PRO A 469 -1.60 13.32 4.59
C PRO A 469 -0.37 13.74 5.41
N SER A 470 -0.55 14.16 6.66
CA SER A 470 0.58 14.66 7.48
C SER A 470 1.68 13.61 7.76
N ASN A 471 1.36 12.32 7.63
CA ASN A 471 2.27 11.18 7.79
C ASN A 471 2.81 10.62 6.46
N TRP A 472 2.67 11.35 5.34
CA TRP A 472 3.21 10.91 4.06
C TRP A 472 4.73 10.71 4.14
N GLY A 473 5.20 9.56 3.66
CA GLY A 473 6.62 9.24 3.47
C GLY A 473 7.03 9.37 2.01
N PHE A 474 6.17 8.91 1.10
CA PHE A 474 6.38 8.92 -0.34
C PHE A 474 5.16 9.53 -1.04
N ASP A 475 5.42 10.24 -2.13
CA ASP A 475 4.40 10.89 -2.95
C ASP A 475 4.72 10.64 -4.43
N GLN A 476 3.94 9.75 -5.06
CA GLN A 476 4.12 9.29 -6.44
C GLN A 476 3.55 10.34 -7.39
N ILE A 477 4.39 10.99 -8.21
CA ILE A 477 3.97 12.17 -8.99
C ILE A 477 4.05 12.03 -10.50
N SER A 478 4.82 11.07 -11.02
CA SER A 478 4.98 10.88 -12.47
C SER A 478 5.56 9.51 -12.83
N ASN A 479 5.17 8.98 -13.99
CA ASN A 479 5.85 7.84 -14.62
C ASN A 479 6.89 8.37 -15.62
N LEU A 480 8.08 7.79 -15.63
CA LEU A 480 9.13 8.17 -16.57
C LEU A 480 10.12 7.03 -16.83
N THR A 481 10.77 7.08 -17.98
CA THR A 481 11.88 6.19 -18.32
C THR A 481 13.22 6.90 -18.11
N ILE A 482 14.01 6.44 -17.14
CA ILE A 482 15.38 6.90 -16.93
C ILE A 482 16.38 6.08 -17.74
N THR A 483 17.53 6.66 -18.05
CA THR A 483 18.59 6.01 -18.81
C THR A 483 19.98 6.22 -18.20
N SER A 484 20.88 5.27 -18.45
CA SER A 484 22.31 5.40 -18.19
C SER A 484 23.09 4.61 -19.25
N GLY A 485 23.81 5.31 -20.13
CA GLY A 485 24.39 4.69 -21.32
C GLY A 485 23.32 4.11 -22.24
N SER A 486 23.43 2.83 -22.58
CA SER A 486 22.44 2.10 -23.40
C SER A 486 21.33 1.43 -22.60
N GLN A 487 21.36 1.52 -21.26
CA GLN A 487 20.37 0.91 -20.38
C GLN A 487 19.24 1.89 -20.08
N SER A 488 18.01 1.39 -20.02
CA SER A 488 16.81 2.14 -19.64
C SER A 488 16.02 1.40 -18.56
N LEU A 489 15.33 2.15 -17.71
CA LEU A 489 14.41 1.62 -16.71
C LEU A 489 13.19 2.54 -16.61
N GLU A 490 12.00 1.98 -16.77
CA GLU A 490 10.76 2.68 -16.45
C GLU A 490 10.50 2.59 -14.95
N ILE A 491 10.16 3.74 -14.37
CA ILE A 491 9.89 3.91 -12.95
C ILE A 491 8.69 4.84 -12.77
N ASP A 492 8.04 4.71 -11.63
CA ASP A 492 7.24 5.77 -11.06
C ASP A 492 8.13 6.57 -10.10
N ASN A 493 8.12 7.90 -10.26
CA ASN A 493 9.00 8.82 -9.57
C ASN A 493 8.32 9.40 -8.33
N ASP A 494 8.97 9.18 -7.18
CA ASP A 494 8.43 9.48 -5.87
C ASP A 494 9.22 10.61 -5.18
N ILE A 495 8.50 11.62 -4.73
CA ILE A 495 9.03 12.60 -3.80
C ILE A 495 9.10 11.95 -2.42
N THR A 496 10.20 12.18 -1.70
CA THR A 496 10.37 11.69 -0.32
C THR A 496 10.15 12.81 0.68
N SER A 497 9.40 12.53 1.73
CA SER A 497 9.32 13.37 2.91
C SER A 497 10.40 12.99 3.94
N PRO A 498 10.69 13.85 4.93
CA PRO A 498 11.54 13.48 6.07
C PRO A 498 11.01 12.32 6.93
N ARG A 499 9.78 11.86 6.69
CA ARG A 499 9.13 10.71 7.35
C ARG A 499 9.20 9.44 6.52
N ALA A 500 9.88 9.46 5.36
CA ALA A 500 10.12 8.27 4.57
C ALA A 500 10.87 7.23 5.40
N GLU A 501 10.28 6.06 5.59
CA GLU A 501 10.90 4.93 6.26
C GLU A 501 11.16 3.83 5.24
N THR A 502 12.37 3.27 5.28
CA THR A 502 12.83 2.25 4.34
C THR A 502 13.70 1.23 5.07
N ILE A 503 13.85 0.06 4.47
CA ILE A 503 14.85 -0.93 4.82
C ILE A 503 16.18 -0.43 4.25
N SER A 504 17.06 0.08 5.12
CA SER A 504 18.38 0.63 4.76
C SER A 504 19.55 -0.24 5.21
N SER A 505 19.25 -1.30 5.95
CA SER A 505 20.17 -2.36 6.33
C SER A 505 19.43 -3.69 6.21
N ALA A 506 20.01 -4.65 5.50
CA ALA A 506 19.53 -6.02 5.61
C ALA A 506 19.85 -6.50 7.02
N ILE A 507 18.97 -7.29 7.62
CA ILE A 507 19.49 -8.34 8.50
C ILE A 507 20.41 -9.18 7.59
N PRO A 508 21.70 -9.36 7.88
CA PRO A 508 22.59 -10.15 7.03
C PRO A 508 22.02 -11.57 6.95
N SER A 509 21.33 -11.90 5.84
CA SER A 509 20.61 -13.15 5.57
C SER A 509 20.55 -14.08 6.78
N SER A 510 19.76 -13.72 7.79
CA SER A 510 19.19 -14.72 8.68
C SER A 510 18.20 -15.45 7.80
N THR A 511 18.53 -16.67 7.37
CA THR A 511 17.51 -17.61 6.89
C THR A 511 16.62 -17.96 8.07
N ASP A 512 15.78 -17.03 8.51
CA ASP A 512 14.53 -17.36 9.19
C ASP A 512 13.57 -17.84 8.10
N ASN A 513 13.83 -19.05 7.60
CA ASN A 513 12.70 -19.91 7.33
C ASN A 513 11.96 -20.02 8.66
N PRO A 514 10.67 -19.66 8.77
CA PRO A 514 9.91 -20.13 9.91
C PRO A 514 10.10 -21.65 9.93
N SER A 515 10.78 -22.13 10.98
CA SER A 515 10.65 -23.53 11.37
C SER A 515 9.16 -23.83 11.32
N PRO A 516 8.72 -24.93 10.70
CA PRO A 516 7.38 -25.42 10.97
C PRO A 516 7.22 -25.42 12.49
N ASP A 517 6.06 -24.98 12.95
CA ASP A 517 5.67 -25.05 14.34
C ASP A 517 5.76 -26.52 14.76
N ILE A 518 6.86 -26.92 15.41
CA ILE A 518 7.03 -28.26 15.97
C ILE A 518 6.97 -28.09 17.47
N HIS A 519 5.77 -28.34 17.97
CA HIS A 519 5.45 -28.90 19.27
C HIS A 519 6.64 -29.28 20.16
N ASN A 520 6.59 -28.77 21.40
CA ASN A 520 7.22 -29.36 22.58
C ASN A 520 7.52 -30.86 22.45
N ALA A 521 8.81 -31.22 22.38
CA ALA A 521 9.24 -32.59 22.63
C ALA A 521 10.61 -32.61 23.30
N VAL A 522 10.64 -33.40 24.37
CA VAL A 522 11.68 -33.61 25.37
C VAL A 522 12.83 -34.46 24.81
N ASN A 523 14.09 -34.09 25.10
CA ASN A 523 15.30 -34.94 25.10
C ASN A 523 15.39 -36.11 24.07
N ALA A 524 15.45 -35.83 22.76
CA ALA A 524 15.86 -36.83 21.76
C ALA A 524 17.29 -36.55 21.27
N ALA A 525 18.15 -37.58 21.22
CA ALA A 525 19.51 -37.45 20.72
C ALA A 525 19.49 -37.29 19.19
N ARG A 526 20.36 -36.44 18.64
CA ARG A 526 20.43 -36.18 17.19
C ARG A 526 21.84 -36.35 16.67
N HIS A 527 21.94 -36.93 15.48
CA HIS A 527 23.21 -37.33 14.87
C HIS A 527 23.27 -36.80 13.43
N THR A 528 24.38 -36.17 13.07
CA THR A 528 24.69 -35.88 11.66
C THR A 528 25.40 -37.08 11.09
N LEU A 529 24.76 -37.79 10.18
CA LEU A 529 25.26 -39.04 9.61
C LEU A 529 25.68 -38.85 8.16
N VAL A 530 26.58 -39.74 7.72
CA VAL A 530 27.01 -39.87 6.34
C VAL A 530 26.63 -41.24 5.81
N ASN A 531 25.98 -41.28 4.65
CA ASN A 531 25.63 -42.54 4.01
C ASN A 531 26.86 -43.17 3.32
N LEU A 532 27.59 -44.06 4.00
CA LEU A 532 28.72 -44.77 3.39
C LEU A 532 28.32 -46.04 2.62
N SER A 533 27.03 -46.31 2.50
CA SER A 533 26.57 -47.43 1.68
C SER A 533 26.70 -47.13 0.19
N THR A 534 26.76 -48.18 -0.63
CA THR A 534 26.76 -48.04 -2.10
C THR A 534 25.36 -47.78 -2.66
N THR A 535 24.35 -47.61 -1.80
CA THR A 535 22.94 -47.50 -2.18
C THR A 535 22.34 -46.20 -1.67
N SER A 536 21.46 -45.57 -2.45
CA SER A 536 20.66 -44.46 -1.96
C SER A 536 19.61 -44.96 -0.97
N ILE A 537 19.42 -44.24 0.13
CA ILE A 537 18.43 -44.55 1.16
C ILE A 537 17.12 -43.85 0.78
N PRO A 538 16.02 -44.57 0.51
CA PRO A 538 14.74 -43.93 0.21
C PRO A 538 14.18 -43.22 1.45
N VAL A 539 13.62 -42.02 1.25
CA VAL A 539 13.01 -41.22 2.31
C VAL A 539 11.52 -41.06 2.05
N TYR A 540 10.71 -41.27 3.08
CA TYR A 540 9.25 -41.31 2.99
C TYR A 540 8.58 -40.16 3.76
N ASN A 541 7.36 -39.78 3.34
CA ASN A 541 6.58 -38.70 3.96
C ASN A 541 5.86 -39.09 5.26
N ALA A 542 5.86 -40.37 5.65
CA ALA A 542 5.12 -40.84 6.82
C ALA A 542 5.89 -41.93 7.56
N ARG A 543 5.64 -42.04 8.87
CA ARG A 543 6.22 -43.07 9.75
C ARG A 543 5.70 -44.49 9.51
N GLN A 544 4.60 -44.64 8.78
CA GLN A 544 3.94 -45.93 8.54
C GLN A 544 4.79 -46.82 7.62
N ASN A 545 4.57 -48.15 7.66
CA ASN A 545 5.30 -49.12 6.83
C ASN A 545 5.43 -48.65 5.37
N ALA A 546 6.63 -48.82 4.80
CA ALA A 546 7.05 -48.31 3.48
C ALA A 546 6.08 -48.63 2.31
N ASP A 547 5.20 -49.62 2.47
CA ASP A 547 4.21 -50.02 1.47
C ASP A 547 3.03 -49.04 1.31
N ALA A 548 2.82 -48.11 2.26
CA ALA A 548 1.74 -47.12 2.23
C ALA A 548 2.22 -45.65 2.22
N ALA A 549 3.53 -45.41 2.33
CA ALA A 549 4.11 -44.08 2.38
C ALA A 549 4.70 -43.67 1.02
N ASN A 550 4.56 -42.40 0.64
CA ASN A 550 5.12 -41.89 -0.61
C ASN A 550 6.60 -41.55 -0.40
N GLN A 551 7.46 -42.04 -1.30
CA GLN A 551 8.86 -41.62 -1.34
C GLN A 551 8.94 -40.14 -1.74
N ILE A 552 9.55 -39.32 -0.89
CA ILE A 552 9.73 -37.87 -1.07
C ILE A 552 11.16 -37.47 -1.40
N GLY A 553 12.08 -38.42 -1.35
CA GLY A 553 13.46 -38.21 -1.74
C GLY A 553 14.32 -39.43 -1.47
N GLN A 554 15.63 -39.22 -1.53
CA GLN A 554 16.62 -40.23 -1.21
C GLN A 554 17.91 -39.57 -0.71
N ILE A 555 18.62 -40.24 0.19
CA ILE A 555 19.97 -39.87 0.65
C ILE A 555 20.96 -40.70 -0.16
N ASN A 556 21.76 -40.05 -1.00
CA ASN A 556 22.69 -40.72 -1.90
C ASN A 556 23.97 -41.18 -1.18
N PRO A 557 24.77 -42.08 -1.78
CA PRO A 557 26.09 -42.43 -1.26
C PRO A 557 26.97 -41.19 -1.04
N ASN A 558 27.62 -41.13 0.13
CA ASN A 558 28.41 -40.04 0.68
C ASN A 558 27.63 -38.78 1.10
N GLU A 559 26.32 -38.79 0.97
CA GLU A 559 25.47 -37.65 1.35
C GLU A 559 25.30 -37.57 2.87
N ILE A 560 25.28 -36.35 3.39
CA ILE A 560 25.05 -36.07 4.81
C ILE A 560 23.56 -35.78 5.08
N TYR A 561 23.08 -36.20 6.25
CA TYR A 561 21.73 -35.93 6.73
C TYR A 561 21.72 -35.96 8.25
N ILE A 562 20.64 -35.46 8.86
CA ILE A 562 20.47 -35.48 10.30
C ILE A 562 19.44 -36.54 10.65
N ARG A 563 19.72 -37.36 11.65
CA ARG A 563 18.84 -38.40 12.19
C ARG A 563 18.51 -38.09 13.64
N GLN A 564 17.25 -38.29 14.03
CA GLN A 564 16.81 -38.20 15.42
C GLN A 564 16.61 -39.60 16.01
N ASP A 565 17.30 -39.88 17.13
CA ASP A 565 17.27 -41.14 17.87
C ASP A 565 16.39 -40.97 19.13
N GLY A 566 15.24 -41.67 19.19
CA GLY A 566 14.37 -41.73 20.38
C GLY A 566 12.87 -41.48 20.12
N ALA A 567 12.03 -42.23 20.86
CA ALA A 567 10.58 -42.35 20.68
C ALA A 567 9.74 -41.11 21.10
N GLU A 568 8.57 -41.01 20.48
CA GLU A 568 7.55 -39.95 20.50
C GLU A 568 7.32 -39.13 21.79
N ALA A 569 7.05 -37.83 21.58
CA ALA A 569 6.06 -37.11 22.37
C ALA A 569 4.65 -37.30 21.75
N GLY A 570 3.94 -38.34 22.20
CA GLY A 570 2.48 -38.38 22.24
C GLY A 570 1.71 -38.83 20.98
N GLY A 571 1.62 -40.15 20.71
CA GLY A 571 0.57 -40.65 19.82
C GLY A 571 0.59 -42.16 19.50
N SER A 572 0.21 -43.01 20.46
CA SER A 572 -0.02 -44.47 20.33
C SER A 572 1.24 -45.36 20.18
N PRO A 573 1.35 -46.45 20.96
CA PRO A 573 2.51 -47.33 20.92
C PRO A 573 2.49 -48.19 19.63
N ILE A 574 3.34 -47.84 18.66
CA ILE A 574 3.73 -48.79 17.61
C ILE A 574 4.64 -49.85 18.28
N PRO A 575 4.45 -51.16 18.03
CA PRO A 575 5.25 -52.21 18.66
C PRO A 575 6.75 -52.03 18.37
N ALA A 576 7.59 -52.41 19.33
CA ALA A 576 9.06 -52.25 19.36
C ALA A 576 9.87 -53.00 18.28
N SER A 577 9.31 -53.19 17.08
CA SER A 577 9.93 -53.86 15.92
C SER A 577 10.05 -52.96 14.68
N SER A 578 9.75 -51.66 14.78
CA SER A 578 9.89 -50.69 13.68
C SER A 578 10.98 -49.67 13.97
N TYR A 579 12.18 -49.83 13.41
CA TYR A 579 13.27 -48.84 13.50
C TYR A 579 13.06 -47.73 12.46
N THR A 580 11.99 -46.96 12.62
CA THR A 580 11.72 -45.79 11.78
C THR A 580 12.35 -44.56 12.43
N TYR A 581 13.21 -43.86 11.69
CA TYR A 581 13.88 -42.64 12.15
C TYR A 581 13.35 -41.42 11.41
N GLU A 582 13.10 -40.34 12.15
CA GLU A 582 12.88 -39.03 11.58
C GLU A 582 14.21 -38.42 11.17
N ILE A 583 14.24 -37.86 9.96
CA ILE A 583 15.45 -37.27 9.39
C ILE A 583 15.20 -35.90 8.80
N TYR A 584 16.26 -35.09 8.77
CA TYR A 584 16.33 -33.84 8.02
C TYR A 584 17.37 -34.03 6.92
N PHE A 585 16.95 -33.87 5.68
CA PHE A 585 17.82 -34.05 4.52
C PHE A 585 17.51 -33.02 3.44
N ARG A 586 18.49 -32.81 2.55
CA ARG A 586 18.32 -31.97 1.36
C ARG A 586 17.68 -32.81 0.26
N ASN A 587 16.47 -32.45 -0.17
CA ASN A 587 15.83 -33.14 -1.29
C ASN A 587 16.44 -32.70 -2.65
N SER A 588 16.05 -33.37 -3.73
CA SER A 588 16.54 -33.07 -5.09
C SER A 588 16.18 -31.67 -5.61
N ALA A 589 15.22 -30.98 -4.97
CA ALA A 589 14.88 -29.60 -5.29
C ALA A 589 15.74 -28.58 -4.52
N GLY A 590 16.64 -29.03 -3.65
CA GLY A 590 17.47 -28.16 -2.82
C GLY A 590 16.80 -27.66 -1.55
N ASN A 591 15.67 -28.25 -1.16
CA ASN A 591 14.96 -27.91 0.07
C ASN A 591 15.39 -28.82 1.22
N ILE A 592 15.53 -28.28 2.42
CA ILE A 592 15.67 -29.07 3.65
C ILE A 592 14.27 -29.54 4.05
N VAL A 593 14.05 -30.84 4.06
CA VAL A 593 12.73 -31.42 4.35
C VAL A 593 12.84 -32.46 5.46
N ILE A 594 11.74 -32.63 6.18
CA ILE A 594 11.57 -33.69 7.17
C ILE A 594 11.04 -34.93 6.46
N GLY A 595 11.62 -36.08 6.77
CA GLY A 595 11.17 -37.36 6.25
C GLY A 595 11.48 -38.51 7.19
N PHE A 596 11.14 -39.72 6.76
CA PHE A 596 11.34 -40.92 7.54
C PHE A 596 12.15 -41.97 6.76
N ILE A 597 13.10 -42.60 7.44
CA ILE A 597 13.83 -43.77 6.95
C ILE A 597 13.51 -44.98 7.84
N HIS A 598 13.54 -46.17 7.26
CA HIS A 598 13.28 -47.42 7.98
C HIS A 598 14.55 -48.28 8.00
N GLU A 599 15.07 -48.57 9.18
CA GLU A 599 16.13 -49.53 9.40
C GLU A 599 15.51 -50.87 9.89
N SER A 600 16.15 -51.99 9.60
CA SER A 600 15.80 -53.28 10.18
C SER A 600 17.06 -54.14 10.11
N ASP A 601 17.69 -54.34 11.27
CA ASP A 601 18.97 -55.05 11.41
C ASP A 601 18.81 -56.45 12.04
N SER A 602 17.59 -56.81 12.45
CA SER A 602 17.27 -58.09 13.07
C SER A 602 17.21 -59.23 12.06
N TRP A 603 18.02 -60.27 12.27
CA TRP A 603 17.92 -61.54 11.54
C TRP A 603 16.51 -62.14 11.70
N GLY A 604 15.71 -62.10 10.62
CA GLY A 604 14.37 -62.70 10.57
C GLY A 604 13.23 -61.78 10.11
N SER A 605 13.48 -60.51 9.79
CA SER A 605 12.55 -59.67 9.04
C SER A 605 12.71 -59.90 7.52
N ASP A 606 11.60 -59.92 6.77
CA ASP A 606 11.61 -60.19 5.30
C ASP A 606 12.30 -59.09 4.46
N ILE A 607 12.86 -58.03 5.08
CA ILE A 607 13.63 -56.96 4.41
C ILE A 607 14.83 -56.54 5.27
N LEU A 608 16.03 -56.99 4.88
CA LEU A 608 17.32 -56.57 5.45
C LEU A 608 17.82 -55.30 4.74
N TYR A 609 17.88 -54.17 5.45
CA TYR A 609 18.41 -52.92 4.90
C TYR A 609 19.92 -52.84 5.12
N HIS A 610 20.70 -53.42 4.20
CA HIS A 610 22.17 -53.52 4.30
C HIS A 610 22.89 -52.18 4.54
N TRP A 611 22.28 -51.04 4.14
CA TRP A 611 22.82 -49.71 4.34
C TRP A 611 22.80 -49.23 5.80
N ALA A 612 21.94 -49.78 6.67
CA ALA A 612 21.74 -49.28 8.05
C ALA A 612 23.04 -49.30 8.87
N SER A 613 23.79 -50.41 8.83
CA SER A 613 25.09 -50.53 9.55
C SER A 613 26.21 -49.63 9.00
N GLN A 614 26.00 -49.02 7.84
CA GLN A 614 26.98 -48.20 7.11
C GLN A 614 26.76 -46.70 7.28
N GLN A 615 25.80 -46.29 8.12
CA GLN A 615 25.63 -44.90 8.51
C GLN A 615 26.63 -44.56 9.61
N LYS A 616 27.51 -43.59 9.37
CA LYS A 616 28.58 -43.20 10.31
C LYS A 616 28.50 -41.73 10.64
N GLU A 617 29.06 -41.35 11.80
CA GLU A 617 29.09 -39.97 12.25
C GLU A 617 29.85 -39.08 11.27
N PHE A 618 29.29 -37.91 11.01
CA PHE A 618 29.92 -36.87 10.22
C PHE A 618 31.31 -36.49 10.75
N THR A 619 31.48 -36.51 12.09
CA THR A 619 32.73 -36.15 12.76
C THR A 619 33.91 -37.07 12.43
N ASP A 620 33.65 -38.25 11.84
CA ASP A 620 34.67 -39.21 11.47
C ASP A 620 35.19 -39.01 10.03
N TYR A 621 34.50 -38.19 9.21
CA TYR A 621 34.78 -38.09 7.77
C TYR A 621 34.80 -36.63 7.26
N ASN A 622 35.97 -36.21 6.78
CA ASN A 622 36.15 -34.99 5.99
C ASN A 622 35.81 -35.22 4.52
N SER A 623 35.42 -34.17 3.83
CA SER A 623 35.24 -34.19 2.38
C SER A 623 36.51 -33.74 1.70
N THR A 624 36.85 -34.41 0.60
CA THR A 624 37.96 -34.03 -0.28
C THR A 624 37.49 -33.21 -1.48
N GLY A 625 36.25 -32.69 -1.45
CA GLY A 625 35.57 -32.04 -2.57
C GLY A 625 35.02 -32.99 -3.64
N SER A 626 35.27 -34.29 -3.51
CA SER A 626 34.79 -35.33 -4.45
C SER A 626 34.59 -36.71 -3.82
N SER A 627 35.20 -36.96 -2.66
CA SER A 627 35.08 -38.20 -1.90
C SER A 627 35.19 -37.90 -0.41
N LEU A 628 35.18 -38.94 0.42
CA LEU A 628 35.36 -38.84 1.87
C LEU A 628 36.72 -39.40 2.28
N ALA A 629 37.34 -38.75 3.27
CA ALA A 629 38.55 -39.20 3.94
C ALA A 629 38.34 -39.15 5.46
N ALA A 630 39.15 -39.89 6.23
CA ALA A 630 39.10 -39.79 7.69
C ALA A 630 39.30 -38.34 8.14
N ALA A 631 38.50 -37.88 9.11
CA ALA A 631 38.58 -36.51 9.62
C ALA A 631 39.98 -36.21 10.16
N THR A 632 40.51 -35.04 9.82
CA THR A 632 41.79 -34.58 10.37
C THR A 632 41.59 -34.21 11.84
N THR A 633 42.49 -34.64 12.72
CA THR A 633 42.38 -34.32 14.15
C THR A 633 43.46 -33.34 14.63
N THR A 634 43.13 -32.53 15.64
CA THR A 634 44.07 -31.69 16.38
C THR A 634 43.92 -31.89 17.88
N SER A 635 44.95 -31.55 18.66
CA SER A 635 44.85 -31.49 20.12
C SER A 635 44.80 -30.05 20.60
N ILE A 636 43.72 -29.69 21.31
CA ILE A 636 43.53 -28.37 21.92
C ILE A 636 43.34 -28.61 23.41
N ASN A 637 44.21 -28.03 24.24
CA ASN A 637 44.17 -28.17 25.70
C ASN A 637 44.10 -29.63 26.20
N GLY A 638 44.76 -30.56 25.50
CA GLY A 638 44.84 -31.99 25.88
C GLY A 638 43.64 -32.86 25.47
N SER A 639 42.63 -32.29 24.81
CA SER A 639 41.52 -33.05 24.19
C SER A 639 41.71 -33.15 22.68
N VAL A 640 41.15 -34.19 22.06
CA VAL A 640 41.25 -34.45 20.61
C VAL A 640 39.97 -33.95 19.92
N TYR A 641 40.15 -33.18 18.85
CA TYR A 641 39.07 -32.58 18.07
C TYR A 641 39.20 -32.96 16.59
N ALA A 642 38.09 -33.28 15.95
CA ALA A 642 37.97 -33.34 14.50
C ALA A 642 37.92 -31.93 13.93
N VAL A 643 38.68 -31.69 12.85
CA VAL A 643 38.87 -30.38 12.24
C VAL A 643 38.24 -30.33 10.86
N PHE A 644 37.37 -29.35 10.68
CA PHE A 644 36.69 -29.09 9.42
C PHE A 644 36.97 -27.68 8.94
N THR A 645 36.96 -27.47 7.62
CA THR A 645 37.08 -26.14 7.02
C THR A 645 35.74 -25.71 6.45
N LEU A 646 35.38 -24.45 6.62
CA LEU A 646 34.15 -23.91 6.05
C LEU A 646 34.38 -23.56 4.57
N SER A 647 33.56 -24.09 3.65
CA SER A 647 33.57 -23.67 2.24
C SER A 647 32.65 -22.47 1.97
N GLN A 648 31.76 -22.14 2.91
CA GLN A 648 30.82 -21.02 2.86
C GLN A 648 30.91 -20.18 4.14
N ASP A 649 30.36 -18.97 4.10
CA ASP A 649 30.09 -18.21 5.33
C ASP A 649 28.97 -18.91 6.09
N LEU A 650 29.22 -19.38 7.32
CA LEU A 650 28.25 -20.14 8.10
C LEU A 650 27.86 -19.38 9.36
N ALA A 651 26.55 -19.27 9.58
CA ALA A 651 26.02 -18.71 10.81
C ALA A 651 26.45 -19.57 12.00
N TRP A 652 26.57 -18.93 13.17
CA TRP A 652 26.67 -19.66 14.43
C TRP A 652 25.81 -18.98 15.48
N CYS A 653 25.40 -19.74 16.49
CA CYS A 653 24.56 -19.25 17.57
C CYS A 653 25.00 -19.82 18.91
N TYR A 654 24.41 -19.30 19.99
CA TYR A 654 24.50 -19.87 21.32
C TYR A 654 23.16 -19.71 22.05
N THR A 655 22.94 -20.52 23.07
CA THR A 655 21.79 -20.37 23.97
C THR A 655 22.15 -19.44 25.11
N ALA A 656 21.43 -18.33 25.24
CA ALA A 656 21.55 -17.39 26.35
C ALA A 656 21.01 -18.00 27.67
N THR A 657 21.29 -17.32 28.78
CA THR A 657 20.98 -17.85 30.13
C THR A 657 19.46 -17.98 30.38
N ASP A 658 18.65 -17.20 29.68
CA ASP A 658 17.19 -17.23 29.68
C ASP A 658 16.59 -18.26 28.71
N GLY A 659 17.43 -18.99 27.97
CA GLY A 659 17.02 -19.99 26.99
C GLY A 659 16.82 -19.43 25.58
N GLU A 660 16.99 -18.13 25.36
CA GLU A 660 16.90 -17.53 24.02
C GLU A 660 18.06 -18.00 23.13
N THR A 661 17.79 -18.28 21.86
CA THR A 661 18.84 -18.56 20.87
C THR A 661 19.30 -17.25 20.25
N ILE A 662 20.58 -16.92 20.45
CA ILE A 662 21.17 -15.70 19.91
C ILE A 662 22.05 -16.05 18.72
N MET A 663 21.65 -15.57 17.55
CA MET A 663 22.42 -15.66 16.32
C MET A 663 23.57 -14.65 16.33
N MET A 664 24.75 -15.10 15.90
CA MET A 664 25.98 -14.32 15.88
C MET A 664 26.45 -14.07 14.45
N SER A 665 27.37 -13.11 14.30
CA SER A 665 28.01 -12.84 13.00
C SER A 665 28.63 -14.11 12.42
N PRO A 666 28.35 -14.45 11.14
CA PRO A 666 28.82 -15.69 10.53
C PRO A 666 30.34 -15.87 10.58
N LEU A 667 30.77 -17.11 10.78
CA LEU A 667 32.15 -17.52 10.54
C LEU A 667 32.39 -17.49 9.04
N LYS A 668 33.54 -16.94 8.62
CA LYS A 668 33.85 -16.75 7.20
C LYS A 668 34.32 -18.03 6.53
N ALA A 669 34.03 -18.18 5.24
CA ALA A 669 34.61 -19.23 4.42
C ALA A 669 36.15 -19.26 4.59
N GLY A 670 36.72 -20.47 4.69
CA GLY A 670 38.12 -20.71 5.04
C GLY A 670 38.41 -20.82 6.54
N THR A 671 37.48 -20.42 7.41
CA THR A 671 37.59 -20.67 8.86
C THR A 671 37.63 -22.17 9.12
N LYS A 672 38.43 -22.60 10.09
CA LYS A 672 38.42 -23.97 10.61
C LYS A 672 37.62 -24.02 11.90
N ILE A 673 36.85 -25.09 12.06
CA ILE A 673 36.12 -25.40 13.30
C ILE A 673 36.61 -26.73 13.86
N ALA A 674 36.65 -26.84 15.19
CA ALA A 674 37.06 -28.03 15.91
C ALA A 674 35.88 -28.57 16.72
N LEU A 675 35.44 -29.76 16.31
CA LEU A 675 34.36 -30.51 16.94
C LEU A 675 34.98 -31.59 17.80
N LYS A 676 34.53 -31.70 19.06
CA LYS A 676 35.09 -32.71 19.97
C LYS A 676 34.76 -34.10 19.45
N GLN A 677 35.76 -34.96 19.30
CA GLN A 677 35.48 -36.37 18.98
C GLN A 677 34.87 -37.04 20.22
N GLY A 678 33.72 -37.69 20.02
CA GLY A 678 33.02 -38.38 21.11
C GLY A 678 33.90 -39.48 21.70
N ASP A 679 33.93 -39.60 23.02
CA ASP A 679 34.56 -40.69 23.78
C ASP A 679 33.64 -41.92 23.90
N GLY A 680 32.62 -42.01 23.05
CA GLY A 680 31.58 -43.02 23.08
C GLY A 680 30.52 -42.81 24.16
N ASN A 681 30.57 -41.72 24.95
CA ASN A 681 29.63 -41.52 26.06
C ASN A 681 29.21 -40.04 26.32
N THR A 682 29.49 -39.12 25.41
CA THR A 682 28.97 -37.73 25.46
C THR A 682 27.96 -37.50 24.34
N ASP A 683 26.72 -37.30 24.75
CA ASP A 683 25.51 -37.12 23.94
C ASP A 683 25.67 -36.07 22.82
N ALA A 684 25.32 -36.49 21.61
CA ALA A 684 25.00 -35.70 20.41
C ALA A 684 26.02 -34.62 19.95
N PRO A 685 26.69 -34.80 18.78
CA PRO A 685 27.45 -33.69 18.14
C PRO A 685 26.55 -32.53 17.66
N MET A 686 25.22 -32.70 17.71
CA MET A 686 24.22 -31.65 17.51
C MET A 686 23.61 -31.22 18.84
N GLY A 687 23.48 -29.91 19.05
CA GLY A 687 22.77 -29.40 20.22
C GLY A 687 21.34 -29.91 20.24
N ALA A 688 20.88 -30.42 21.38
CA ALA A 688 19.47 -30.79 21.58
C ALA A 688 18.50 -29.65 21.22
N THR A 689 19.01 -28.41 21.23
CA THR A 689 18.32 -27.14 20.99
C THR A 689 18.33 -26.65 19.53
N HIS A 690 19.30 -27.05 18.69
CA HIS A 690 19.54 -26.41 17.38
C HIS A 690 19.68 -27.43 16.26
N ILE A 691 18.56 -27.74 15.60
CA ILE A 691 18.43 -28.92 14.74
C ILE A 691 19.27 -28.90 13.46
N LEU A 692 19.71 -27.73 13.00
CA LEU A 692 20.56 -27.57 11.81
C LEU A 692 21.98 -27.14 12.14
N PHE A 693 22.37 -27.12 13.42
CA PHE A 693 23.67 -26.61 13.87
C PHE A 693 24.47 -27.66 14.66
N MET A 694 25.77 -27.72 14.40
CA MET A 694 26.71 -28.60 15.11
C MET A 694 27.45 -27.86 16.21
N LEU A 695 27.65 -28.52 17.34
CA LEU A 695 28.43 -27.96 18.44
C LEU A 695 29.92 -27.93 18.07
N ALA A 696 30.48 -26.73 17.99
CA ALA A 696 31.92 -26.51 17.82
C ALA A 696 32.49 -25.85 19.09
N ASP A 697 33.55 -26.43 19.64
CA ASP A 697 34.18 -25.90 20.85
C ASP A 697 35.17 -24.77 20.51
N TYR A 698 35.78 -24.85 19.32
CA TYR A 698 36.76 -23.87 18.86
C TYR A 698 36.63 -23.55 17.37
N TRP A 699 37.06 -22.35 17.00
CA TRP A 699 37.23 -21.91 15.62
C TRP A 699 38.58 -21.20 15.43
N GLY A 700 39.06 -21.09 14.19
CA GLY A 700 40.31 -20.38 13.90
C GLY A 700 40.89 -20.69 12.52
N ASP A 701 42.20 -20.60 12.36
CA ASP A 701 42.92 -20.85 11.11
C ASP A 701 43.60 -22.24 11.06
N GLY A 702 43.50 -23.01 12.16
CA GLY A 702 44.12 -24.32 12.35
C GLY A 702 45.49 -24.30 13.04
N SER A 703 46.14 -23.13 13.07
CA SER A 703 47.35 -22.88 13.86
C SER A 703 47.03 -22.14 15.16
N SER A 704 46.01 -21.29 15.13
CA SER A 704 45.46 -20.55 16.26
C SER A 704 44.00 -20.96 16.46
N TRP A 705 43.61 -21.21 17.71
CA TRP A 705 42.28 -21.66 18.10
C TRP A 705 41.67 -20.71 19.12
N PHE A 706 40.41 -20.36 18.92
CA PHE A 706 39.64 -19.46 19.78
C PHE A 706 38.36 -20.17 20.23
N SER A 707 38.03 -20.09 21.51
CA SER A 707 36.72 -20.52 21.98
C SER A 707 35.66 -19.48 21.61
N PHE A 708 34.41 -19.94 21.49
CA PHE A 708 33.27 -19.06 21.22
C PHE A 708 32.96 -18.18 22.44
N HIS A 709 32.74 -16.89 22.19
CA HIS A 709 32.44 -15.92 23.25
C HIS A 709 31.26 -15.03 22.87
N ALA A 710 30.42 -14.72 23.85
CA ALA A 710 29.37 -13.72 23.75
C ALA A 710 29.38 -12.84 25.01
N ALA A 711 29.24 -11.53 24.86
CA ALA A 711 29.31 -10.56 25.96
C ALA A 711 30.54 -10.71 26.88
N GLY A 712 31.68 -11.16 26.34
CA GLY A 712 32.92 -11.40 27.09
C GLY A 712 32.96 -12.69 27.92
N GLN A 713 31.94 -13.54 27.82
CA GLN A 713 31.89 -14.86 28.45
C GLN A 713 32.07 -15.95 27.39
N GLN A 714 32.72 -17.06 27.74
CA GLN A 714 32.77 -18.24 26.87
C GLN A 714 31.38 -18.89 26.81
N VAL A 715 30.96 -19.29 25.60
CA VAL A 715 29.66 -19.92 25.34
C VAL A 715 29.84 -21.17 24.48
N ASN A 716 28.83 -22.05 24.47
CA ASN A 716 28.77 -23.16 23.52
C ASN A 716 28.36 -22.61 22.15
N GLY A 717 29.26 -22.71 21.17
CA GLY A 717 29.01 -22.26 19.81
C GLY A 717 28.40 -23.37 18.97
N TYR A 718 27.24 -23.12 18.37
CA TYR A 718 26.61 -24.02 17.42
C TYR A 718 26.75 -23.43 16.02
N VAL A 719 27.42 -24.12 15.10
CA VAL A 719 27.72 -23.67 13.74
C VAL A 719 26.77 -24.37 12.76
N ASP A 720 26.19 -23.62 11.85
CA ASP A 720 25.26 -24.13 10.83
C ASP A 720 25.92 -25.26 10.01
N LEU A 721 25.23 -26.40 9.87
CA LEU A 721 25.70 -27.54 9.09
C LEU A 721 25.83 -27.20 7.60
N GLY A 722 25.06 -26.23 7.11
CA GLY A 722 25.12 -25.74 5.74
C GLY A 722 24.37 -26.63 4.73
N LEU A 723 23.36 -27.39 5.17
CA LEU A 723 22.53 -28.24 4.29
C LEU A 723 21.79 -27.45 3.21
N GLN A 724 21.65 -26.13 3.36
CA GLN A 724 21.12 -25.22 2.35
C GLN A 724 22.05 -25.05 1.15
N TYR A 725 23.35 -25.26 1.32
CA TYR A 725 24.35 -25.15 0.25
C TYR A 725 24.56 -26.46 -0.48
N GLY A 726 24.56 -27.57 0.26
CA GLY A 726 24.81 -28.89 -0.29
C GLY A 726 24.94 -29.95 0.81
N SER A 727 24.76 -31.19 0.42
CA SER A 727 24.82 -32.38 1.29
C SER A 727 25.84 -33.40 0.80
N MET A 728 26.42 -33.22 -0.38
CA MET A 728 27.41 -34.11 -0.99
C MET A 728 28.83 -33.64 -0.68
N PRO A 729 29.87 -34.50 -0.80
CA PRO A 729 31.25 -34.07 -0.63
C PRO A 729 31.63 -32.88 -1.54
N SER A 730 31.04 -32.77 -2.72
CA SER A 730 31.33 -31.70 -3.68
C SER A 730 30.75 -30.33 -3.35
N ASP A 731 29.73 -30.26 -2.50
CA ASP A 731 28.95 -29.03 -2.29
C ASP A 731 28.61 -28.72 -0.82
N ARG A 732 28.86 -29.66 0.11
CA ARG A 732 28.62 -29.43 1.54
C ARG A 732 29.48 -28.29 2.10
N ALA A 733 28.89 -27.51 2.98
CA ALA A 733 29.51 -26.29 3.50
C ALA A 733 30.66 -26.54 4.50
N ILE A 734 30.68 -27.74 5.10
CA ILE A 734 31.68 -28.16 6.08
C ILE A 734 32.38 -29.39 5.53
N TRP A 735 33.67 -29.27 5.23
CA TRP A 735 34.44 -30.31 4.55
C TRP A 735 35.76 -30.62 5.23
#